data_AF-F2K1V9-F1
#
_entry.id   AF-F2K1V9-F1
#
_cell.length_a   1.000
_cell.length_b   1.000
_cell.length_c   1.000
_cell.angle_alpha   90.00
_cell.angle_beta   90.00
_cell.angle_gamma   90.00
#
_symmetry.space_group_name_H-M   'P 1'
#
loop_
_entity.id
_entity.type
_entity.pdbx_description
1 polymer ?
#
loop_
_entity_poly.entity_id
_entity_poly.type
_entity_poly.pdbx_seq_one_letter_code
_entity_poly.pdbx_strand_id
1 'polypeptide(L)'
;MLNSPLIDAVLPLRSVVITLRWLSPSKTGFLHHAGLHAWVRFLAGSPEQFSDFIVVEPIENGHISYQAGDGYRFRITVLNGGESLLDTLFSSLKRLPESAANHPDIAGAFSDNLVLEKIEDTFEHHQVTQIEDLSVFDINALMLETAVWSRQRRFKVAFNTPARLVKPKPEDGTELKGQNRYCRDKSDLNWQLFTHRLTDTFINLFQSRTGERLQRQNWPEAQLHAGLAVWLNNSYTNKKEKKVKDASGMLAQMQIEIDDDFPADLLALLVLGQYIGMGQNRAFGMGQYQLQDAYGYCSYPRPQAAKSLLEKSLSDASLHQACQTMYPRQANFDSSDTDEEHHDAIDELLTKLYVSRERIFKREFTPSQLHSVEIEKPEGGTRLLSVPNWHDRTLQKAVTECLGNTLEHIWMKHSYGYRKGHSRLQARDQINQYIQQGYEWVLESDIESFFDSVNWLNLEQRLKLLLPNEPLVPLLMQWVSAAKQTEDEQTLARHNGLPQGAPISPILANLLLDDLDQDMIAKGHQIVRYADDFVLLFKSKAAAESALDDIITALKEHHLAINLEKTRIVEASQGFRYLGYLFVDGYAIETKREYRKEHAQLDKQLNASSLENEPSLQQEPAVQNEQSTLIGEREKLGTLLIIAGDIAMLSSEKQRLIVEQYDELHTYPWATLSSVLLVGPHHITTPALKSAMFHNVPVHFASQYGRYQGVSAGAAPSVFGADFWLLQAQYLQQETNALNISQVLIQARIEGIRAVISRREKDAPELNKIQRLDEKRLRAETLDQLRGYEGQASKQLWAFFQRILEEDWGFTGRNRRPPKDPINALLSLGYTYLYSLVDSVNRTVGLYPWQGALHQRHGYHHTLASDLMEPWRYLVEHVVLTLINRHQIHKDDFVIKENGCEMSSGARKTLLKELLVQLTKVPKGGNSLLTEMSNQSYRLALSCKMQQRFIAWSPKR
;
A
#
# COMPACT_ATOMS: atom_id res chain seq x y z
N MET A 1 -36.45 15.38 -2.81
CA MET A 1 -35.76 15.93 -4.00
C MET A 1 -34.80 16.98 -3.49
N LEU A 2 -33.57 17.00 -4.00
CA LEU A 2 -32.64 18.12 -3.76
C LEU A 2 -33.24 19.34 -4.47
N ASN A 3 -33.56 20.40 -3.73
CA ASN A 3 -34.15 21.63 -4.30
C ASN A 3 -33.48 22.83 -3.65
N SER A 4 -32.22 23.06 -4.02
CA SER A 4 -31.37 24.08 -3.44
C SER A 4 -30.78 24.95 -4.55
N PRO A 5 -31.00 26.28 -4.52
CA PRO A 5 -30.41 27.21 -5.49
C PRO A 5 -28.88 27.14 -5.54
N LEU A 6 -28.25 26.72 -4.44
CA LEU A 6 -26.80 26.52 -4.36
C LEU A 6 -26.32 25.35 -5.23
N ILE A 7 -27.11 24.28 -5.31
CA ILE A 7 -26.83 23.09 -6.13
C ILE A 7 -27.08 23.42 -7.60
N ASP A 8 -28.23 24.03 -7.91
CA ASP A 8 -28.62 24.36 -9.28
C ASP A 8 -27.67 25.36 -9.94
N ALA A 9 -27.09 26.27 -9.14
CA ALA A 9 -26.10 27.20 -9.66
C ALA A 9 -24.87 26.46 -10.20
N VAL A 10 -24.38 25.41 -9.52
CA VAL A 10 -23.11 24.77 -9.90
C VAL A 10 -23.28 23.63 -10.92
N LEU A 11 -24.41 22.93 -10.91
CA LEU A 11 -24.67 21.80 -11.80
C LEU A 11 -25.20 22.22 -13.17
N PRO A 12 -24.90 21.46 -14.24
CA PRO A 12 -24.06 20.25 -14.24
C PRO A 12 -22.55 20.55 -14.12
N LEU A 13 -21.77 19.57 -13.68
CA LEU A 13 -20.29 19.62 -13.75
C LEU A 13 -19.77 18.84 -14.96
N ARG A 14 -18.64 19.30 -15.49
CA ARG A 14 -17.77 18.54 -16.39
C ARG A 14 -16.36 18.52 -15.83
N SER A 15 -15.65 17.40 -15.91
CA SER A 15 -14.31 17.32 -15.33
C SER A 15 -13.37 16.51 -16.23
N VAL A 16 -12.16 17.04 -16.43
CA VAL A 16 -11.13 16.44 -17.27
C VAL A 16 -9.79 16.37 -16.58
N VAL A 17 -9.03 15.33 -16.89
CA VAL A 17 -7.62 15.20 -16.54
C VAL A 17 -6.79 15.51 -17.78
N ILE A 18 -5.93 16.52 -17.65
CA ILE A 18 -4.98 16.93 -18.70
C ILE A 18 -3.63 16.31 -18.38
N THR A 19 -3.05 15.63 -19.37
CA THR A 19 -1.66 15.15 -19.31
C THR A 19 -0.84 15.93 -20.33
N LEU A 20 0.20 16.61 -19.83
CA LEU A 20 1.19 17.32 -20.62
C LEU A 20 2.54 16.62 -20.51
N ARG A 21 3.47 17.00 -21.39
CA ARG A 21 4.88 16.59 -21.33
C ARG A 21 5.81 17.78 -21.38
N TRP A 22 6.82 17.77 -20.52
CA TRP A 22 7.87 18.79 -20.47
C TRP A 22 8.80 18.68 -21.68
N LEU A 23 9.13 19.82 -22.29
CA LEU A 23 10.11 19.92 -23.39
C LEU A 23 11.52 20.20 -22.89
N SER A 24 11.66 20.76 -21.69
CA SER A 24 12.94 21.10 -21.07
C SER A 24 12.91 20.82 -19.55
N PRO A 25 14.08 20.60 -18.91
CA PRO A 25 14.15 20.43 -17.47
C PRO A 25 13.53 21.62 -16.74
N SER A 26 12.65 21.33 -15.78
CA SER A 26 11.81 22.34 -15.15
C SER A 26 11.65 22.07 -13.66
N LYS A 27 11.45 23.14 -12.88
CA LYS A 27 11.24 23.04 -11.42
C LYS A 27 10.02 23.83 -10.98
N THR A 28 9.20 23.20 -10.16
CA THR A 28 8.03 23.80 -9.51
C THR A 28 8.26 23.89 -8.00
N GLY A 29 7.42 24.64 -7.29
CA GLY A 29 7.33 24.53 -5.83
C GLY A 29 6.43 23.36 -5.42
N PHE A 30 6.50 22.96 -4.15
CA PHE A 30 5.64 21.88 -3.61
C PHE A 30 4.15 22.14 -3.89
N LEU A 31 3.69 23.37 -3.64
CA LEU A 31 2.33 23.84 -3.92
C LEU A 31 2.36 24.96 -4.99
N HIS A 32 2.47 24.58 -6.25
CA HIS A 32 2.59 25.51 -7.40
C HIS A 32 1.23 25.94 -8.01
N HIS A 33 0.15 25.79 -7.24
CA HIS A 33 -1.24 26.07 -7.62
C HIS A 33 -1.46 27.44 -8.29
N ALA A 34 -0.95 28.52 -7.68
CA ALA A 34 -1.13 29.87 -8.22
C ALA A 34 -0.47 30.05 -9.60
N GLY A 35 0.69 29.41 -9.81
CA GLY A 35 1.40 29.44 -11.09
C GLY A 35 0.64 28.68 -12.18
N LEU A 36 0.18 27.46 -11.87
CA LEU A 36 -0.63 26.67 -12.79
C LEU A 36 -1.96 27.36 -13.12
N HIS A 37 -2.65 27.90 -12.12
CA HIS A 37 -3.92 28.59 -12.30
C HIS A 37 -3.78 29.81 -13.23
N ALA A 38 -2.75 30.64 -13.01
CA ALA A 38 -2.48 31.78 -13.87
C ALA A 38 -2.23 31.35 -15.33
N TRP A 39 -1.49 30.24 -15.51
CA TRP A 39 -1.21 29.67 -16.83
C TRP A 39 -2.45 29.14 -17.54
N VAL A 40 -3.27 28.34 -16.86
CA VAL A 40 -4.52 27.85 -17.44
C VAL A 40 -5.48 29.01 -17.72
N ARG A 41 -5.63 29.96 -16.80
CA ARG A 41 -6.47 31.15 -17.01
C ARG A 41 -6.04 31.94 -18.25
N PHE A 42 -4.74 32.06 -18.50
CA PHE A 42 -4.25 32.71 -19.71
C PHE A 42 -4.61 31.95 -20.98
N LEU A 43 -4.44 30.63 -21.00
CA LEU A 43 -4.82 29.79 -22.15
C LEU A 43 -6.32 29.91 -22.47
N ALA A 44 -7.14 30.24 -21.47
CA ALA A 44 -8.58 30.53 -21.60
C ALA A 44 -8.89 31.98 -22.03
N GLY A 45 -7.89 32.82 -22.33
CA GLY A 45 -8.08 34.23 -22.70
C GLY A 45 -8.13 35.22 -21.53
N SER A 46 -7.74 34.81 -20.32
CA SER A 46 -7.70 35.65 -19.10
C SER A 46 -9.01 36.30 -18.63
N PRO A 47 -10.19 35.66 -18.73
CA PRO A 47 -11.44 36.28 -18.32
C PRO A 47 -11.44 36.63 -16.82
N GLU A 48 -12.12 37.70 -16.42
CA GLU A 48 -12.20 38.12 -15.02
C GLU A 48 -12.94 37.09 -14.15
N GLN A 49 -14.01 36.51 -14.68
CA GLN A 49 -14.86 35.51 -14.01
C GLN A 49 -14.32 34.07 -14.12
N PHE A 50 -13.07 33.86 -14.54
CA PHE A 50 -12.51 32.51 -14.76
C PHE A 50 -12.73 31.56 -13.57
N SER A 51 -12.50 32.07 -12.36
CA SER A 51 -12.57 31.25 -11.13
C SER A 51 -13.98 31.02 -10.60
N ASP A 52 -14.99 31.68 -11.21
CA ASP A 52 -16.40 31.43 -10.93
C ASP A 52 -16.91 30.19 -11.66
N PHE A 53 -16.26 29.81 -12.77
CA PHE A 53 -16.68 28.71 -13.64
C PHE A 53 -15.68 27.55 -13.68
N ILE A 54 -14.39 27.81 -13.48
CA ILE A 54 -13.34 26.80 -13.63
C ILE A 54 -12.55 26.64 -12.33
N VAL A 55 -12.36 25.38 -11.94
CA VAL A 55 -11.49 24.95 -10.86
C VAL A 55 -10.32 24.18 -11.46
N VAL A 56 -9.10 24.59 -11.11
CA VAL A 56 -7.85 23.96 -11.58
C VAL A 56 -7.19 23.29 -10.39
N GLU A 57 -7.01 21.98 -10.45
CA GLU A 57 -6.36 21.20 -9.40
C GLU A 57 -5.07 20.56 -9.93
N PRO A 58 -3.89 20.98 -9.43
CA PRO A 58 -2.65 20.26 -9.67
C PRO A 58 -2.71 18.87 -9.06
N ILE A 59 -2.40 17.84 -9.85
CA ILE A 59 -2.31 16.46 -9.35
C ILE A 59 -0.92 16.21 -8.73
N GLU A 60 0.10 16.83 -9.31
CA GLU A 60 1.54 16.66 -9.07
C GLU A 60 2.08 17.35 -7.79
N ASN A 61 1.25 17.60 -6.78
CA ASN A 61 1.72 18.22 -5.53
C ASN A 61 2.83 17.39 -4.88
N GLY A 62 3.91 18.04 -4.47
CA GLY A 62 5.13 17.37 -3.96
C GLY A 62 6.13 16.95 -5.04
N HIS A 63 5.78 17.03 -6.33
CA HIS A 63 6.70 16.77 -7.44
C HIS A 63 7.28 18.12 -7.90
N ILE A 64 8.55 18.34 -7.57
CA ILE A 64 9.17 19.67 -7.74
C ILE A 64 10.19 19.75 -8.88
N SER A 65 10.59 18.61 -9.45
CA SER A 65 11.60 18.54 -10.50
C SER A 65 11.15 17.60 -11.61
N TYR A 66 11.39 18.05 -12.83
CA TYR A 66 11.02 17.37 -14.06
C TYR A 66 12.18 17.42 -15.04
N GLN A 67 12.43 16.30 -15.72
CA GLN A 67 13.32 16.21 -16.86
C GLN A 67 12.54 16.48 -18.15
N ALA A 68 13.27 16.76 -19.24
CA ALA A 68 12.64 16.77 -20.56
C ALA A 68 12.04 15.38 -20.85
N GLY A 69 10.79 15.35 -21.31
CA GLY A 69 10.04 14.13 -21.55
C GLY A 69 9.20 13.64 -20.38
N ASP A 70 9.38 14.17 -19.16
CA ASP A 70 8.50 13.82 -18.03
C ASP A 70 7.07 14.32 -18.27
N GLY A 71 6.10 13.53 -17.83
CA GLY A 71 4.70 13.93 -17.83
C GLY A 71 4.35 14.88 -16.67
N TYR A 72 3.28 15.64 -16.85
CA TYR A 72 2.68 16.52 -15.84
C TYR A 72 1.16 16.45 -15.94
N ARG A 73 0.48 16.16 -14.82
CA ARG A 73 -0.99 16.05 -14.78
C ARG A 73 -1.65 17.11 -13.91
N PHE A 74 -2.80 17.58 -14.37
CA PHE A 74 -3.71 18.39 -13.58
C PHE A 74 -5.17 18.15 -14.00
N ARG A 75 -6.10 18.43 -13.11
CA ARG A 75 -7.54 18.30 -13.33
C ARG A 75 -8.19 19.67 -13.51
N ILE A 76 -9.13 19.76 -14.44
CA ILE A 76 -9.98 20.92 -14.63
C ILE A 76 -11.42 20.46 -14.37
N THR A 77 -12.10 21.11 -13.45
CA THR A 77 -13.56 20.96 -13.27
C THR A 77 -14.25 22.25 -13.69
N VAL A 78 -15.27 22.10 -14.52
CA VAL A 78 -16.06 23.18 -15.11
C VAL A 78 -17.46 23.10 -14.53
N LEU A 79 -17.90 24.24 -13.98
CA LEU A 79 -19.24 24.47 -13.46
C LEU A 79 -20.15 24.92 -14.60
N ASN A 80 -21.47 24.80 -14.39
CA ASN A 80 -22.48 25.21 -15.35
C ASN A 80 -22.24 26.62 -15.95
N GLY A 81 -22.26 26.74 -17.28
CA GLY A 81 -22.02 27.98 -18.01
C GLY A 81 -20.54 28.27 -18.31
N GLY A 82 -19.62 27.39 -17.90
CA GLY A 82 -18.19 27.50 -18.16
C GLY A 82 -17.72 26.82 -19.46
N GLU A 83 -18.61 26.24 -20.26
CA GLU A 83 -18.26 25.39 -21.41
C GLU A 83 -17.50 26.15 -22.51
N SER A 84 -17.84 27.42 -22.74
CA SER A 84 -17.14 28.26 -23.72
C SER A 84 -15.67 28.52 -23.34
N LEU A 85 -15.39 28.63 -22.04
CA LEU A 85 -14.02 28.75 -21.52
C LEU A 85 -13.27 27.44 -21.69
N LEU A 86 -13.94 26.29 -21.49
CA LEU A 86 -13.35 24.97 -21.70
C LEU A 86 -12.99 24.73 -23.17
N ASP A 87 -13.87 25.11 -24.10
CA ASP A 87 -13.61 24.99 -25.54
C ASP A 87 -12.41 25.84 -25.99
N THR A 88 -12.34 27.07 -25.48
CA THR A 88 -11.18 27.95 -25.68
C THR A 88 -9.90 27.31 -25.14
N LEU A 89 -9.96 26.71 -23.94
CA LEU A 89 -8.85 25.99 -23.34
C LEU A 89 -8.40 24.80 -24.18
N PHE A 90 -9.32 23.96 -24.66
CA PHE A 90 -8.98 22.81 -25.50
C PHE A 90 -8.27 23.25 -26.77
N SER A 91 -8.77 24.31 -27.42
CA SER A 91 -8.17 24.89 -28.61
C SER A 91 -6.78 25.45 -28.35
N SER A 92 -6.53 26.05 -27.19
CA SER A 92 -5.20 26.53 -26.79
C SER A 92 -4.26 25.39 -26.41
N LEU A 93 -4.72 24.39 -25.65
CA LEU A 93 -3.92 23.24 -25.22
C LEU A 93 -3.42 22.41 -26.42
N LYS A 94 -4.26 22.21 -27.45
CA LYS A 94 -3.88 21.51 -28.69
C LYS A 94 -2.81 22.23 -29.51
N ARG A 95 -2.62 23.54 -29.29
CA ARG A 95 -1.62 24.38 -29.96
C ARG A 95 -0.42 24.70 -29.06
N LEU A 96 -0.21 23.91 -28.00
CA LEU A 96 1.01 24.01 -27.21
C LEU A 96 2.20 23.45 -28.01
N PRO A 97 3.39 24.08 -27.93
CA PRO A 97 3.74 25.18 -27.03
C PRO A 97 3.39 26.59 -27.52
N GLU A 98 3.03 26.77 -28.80
CA GLU A 98 2.90 28.09 -29.43
C GLU A 98 1.85 28.99 -28.77
N SER A 99 0.76 28.40 -28.27
CA SER A 99 -0.30 29.12 -27.55
C SER A 99 0.16 29.73 -26.23
N ALA A 100 1.32 29.32 -25.69
CA ALA A 100 1.91 29.84 -24.45
C ALA A 100 3.10 30.80 -24.66
N ALA A 101 3.63 30.91 -25.89
CA ALA A 101 4.90 31.60 -26.20
C ALA A 101 4.92 33.13 -25.97
N ASN A 102 3.77 33.77 -25.79
CA ASN A 102 3.67 35.24 -25.74
C ASN A 102 3.14 35.76 -24.39
N HIS A 103 3.35 35.03 -23.28
CA HIS A 103 2.86 35.49 -21.98
C HIS A 103 3.87 36.38 -21.23
N PRO A 104 3.60 37.69 -21.02
CA PRO A 104 4.48 38.57 -20.24
C PRO A 104 4.40 38.34 -18.71
N ASP A 105 3.21 38.03 -18.18
CA ASP A 105 3.01 37.90 -16.72
C ASP A 105 3.30 36.51 -16.11
N ILE A 106 3.40 35.41 -16.85
CA ILE A 106 3.81 34.11 -16.26
C ILE A 106 5.33 34.04 -16.22
N ALA A 107 5.92 34.18 -15.03
CA ALA A 107 7.26 33.64 -14.78
C ALA A 107 7.10 32.45 -13.86
N GLY A 108 7.87 31.42 -14.13
CA GLY A 108 7.85 30.19 -13.37
C GLY A 108 8.07 29.01 -14.31
N ALA A 109 7.75 27.82 -13.82
CA ALA A 109 7.95 26.59 -14.57
C ALA A 109 7.06 26.50 -15.83
N PHE A 110 5.84 27.04 -15.78
CA PHE A 110 4.84 26.87 -16.82
C PHE A 110 4.96 27.98 -17.87
N SER A 111 5.51 27.68 -19.05
CA SER A 111 5.58 28.61 -20.19
C SER A 111 5.29 27.86 -21.50
N ASP A 112 6.05 28.16 -22.54
CA ASP A 112 6.17 27.50 -23.84
C ASP A 112 7.03 26.23 -23.83
N ASN A 113 7.15 25.57 -22.68
CA ASN A 113 7.98 24.39 -22.46
C ASN A 113 7.17 23.11 -22.20
N LEU A 114 5.90 23.10 -22.60
CA LEU A 114 4.97 21.98 -22.42
C LEU A 114 4.25 21.70 -23.73
N VAL A 115 3.90 20.43 -23.94
CA VAL A 115 3.05 19.97 -25.04
C VAL A 115 1.93 19.08 -24.50
N LEU A 116 0.76 19.13 -25.11
CA LEU A 116 -0.37 18.26 -24.76
C LEU A 116 -0.11 16.83 -25.22
N GLU A 117 -0.28 15.86 -24.32
CA GLU A 117 -0.26 14.43 -24.68
C GLU A 117 -1.66 13.85 -24.81
N LYS A 118 -2.51 14.08 -23.80
CA LYS A 118 -3.89 13.59 -23.81
C LYS A 118 -4.80 14.37 -22.87
N ILE A 119 -6.10 14.26 -23.16
CA ILE A 119 -7.20 14.73 -22.34
C ILE A 119 -8.09 13.52 -22.06
N GLU A 120 -8.45 13.31 -20.79
CA GLU A 120 -9.27 12.19 -20.34
C GLU A 120 -10.46 12.70 -19.53
N ASP A 121 -11.62 12.07 -19.71
CA ASP A 121 -12.79 12.32 -18.87
C ASP A 121 -12.53 11.84 -17.43
N THR A 122 -12.92 12.63 -16.42
CA THR A 122 -12.67 12.28 -15.02
C THR A 122 -13.60 11.18 -14.50
N PHE A 123 -14.84 11.13 -14.98
CA PHE A 123 -15.88 10.26 -14.44
C PHE A 123 -15.95 8.91 -15.18
N GLU A 124 -15.73 8.90 -16.50
CA GLU A 124 -15.80 7.69 -17.35
C GLU A 124 -14.44 7.21 -17.87
N HIS A 125 -13.36 8.00 -17.67
CA HIS A 125 -11.97 7.64 -17.99
C HIS A 125 -11.67 7.32 -19.47
N HIS A 126 -12.55 7.69 -20.40
CA HIS A 126 -12.25 7.61 -21.82
C HIS A 126 -11.46 8.84 -22.29
N GLN A 127 -10.74 8.71 -23.41
CA GLN A 127 -10.05 9.83 -24.04
C GLN A 127 -11.07 10.82 -24.63
N VAL A 128 -10.74 12.11 -24.56
CA VAL A 128 -11.60 13.22 -25.00
C VAL A 128 -10.88 14.01 -26.09
N THR A 129 -11.59 14.31 -27.17
CA THR A 129 -11.05 15.13 -28.27
C THR A 129 -11.75 16.48 -28.38
N GLN A 130 -13.03 16.53 -28.04
CA GLN A 130 -13.87 17.72 -28.07
C GLN A 130 -14.81 17.72 -26.85
N ILE A 131 -15.40 18.87 -26.51
CA ILE A 131 -16.16 19.01 -25.26
C ILE A 131 -17.43 18.16 -25.25
N GLU A 132 -17.96 17.81 -26.41
CA GLU A 132 -19.16 16.98 -26.60
C GLU A 132 -18.92 15.53 -26.20
N ASP A 133 -17.66 15.08 -26.21
CA ASP A 133 -17.29 13.74 -25.77
C ASP A 133 -17.41 13.61 -24.24
N LEU A 134 -17.48 14.73 -23.49
CA LEU A 134 -17.45 14.71 -22.03
C LEU A 134 -18.73 14.16 -21.41
N SER A 135 -18.53 13.33 -20.39
CA SER A 135 -19.60 12.94 -19.48
C SER A 135 -20.09 14.16 -18.67
N VAL A 136 -21.32 14.07 -18.20
CA VAL A 136 -21.99 15.11 -17.42
C VAL A 136 -22.24 14.58 -16.02
N PHE A 137 -21.72 15.27 -15.01
CA PHE A 137 -22.13 15.05 -13.64
C PHE A 137 -23.33 15.96 -13.35
N ASP A 138 -24.53 15.42 -13.54
CA ASP A 138 -25.79 16.12 -13.39
C ASP A 138 -26.42 15.90 -12.00
N ILE A 139 -27.67 16.35 -11.82
CA ILE A 139 -28.40 16.16 -10.57
C ILE A 139 -28.64 14.67 -10.24
N ASN A 140 -28.77 13.81 -11.26
CA ASN A 140 -28.98 12.38 -11.07
C ASN A 140 -27.69 11.72 -10.57
N ALA A 141 -26.54 12.07 -11.16
CA ALA A 141 -25.23 11.64 -10.69
C ALA A 141 -24.97 12.09 -9.25
N LEU A 142 -25.31 13.35 -8.91
CA LEU A 142 -25.22 13.85 -7.54
C LEU A 142 -26.12 13.05 -6.59
N MET A 143 -27.36 12.74 -6.98
CA MET A 143 -28.28 11.94 -6.18
C MET A 143 -27.77 10.51 -5.96
N LEU A 144 -27.15 9.90 -6.96
CA LEU A 144 -26.54 8.57 -6.84
C LEU A 144 -25.35 8.60 -5.87
N GLU A 145 -24.45 9.57 -6.03
CA GLU A 145 -23.28 9.68 -5.16
C GLU A 145 -23.68 10.02 -3.72
N THR A 146 -24.62 10.95 -3.51
CA THR A 146 -25.16 11.24 -2.17
C THR A 146 -25.87 10.04 -1.55
N ALA A 147 -26.55 9.20 -2.34
CA ALA A 147 -27.15 7.96 -1.84
C ALA A 147 -26.10 6.92 -1.41
N VAL A 148 -24.90 6.93 -1.99
CA VAL A 148 -23.77 6.10 -1.51
C VAL A 148 -23.34 6.59 -0.13
N TRP A 149 -23.14 7.90 0.01
CA TRP A 149 -22.66 8.49 1.26
C TRP A 149 -23.70 8.50 2.37
N SER A 150 -25.00 8.62 2.07
CA SER A 150 -26.06 8.62 3.08
C SER A 150 -26.22 7.27 3.77
N ARG A 151 -25.78 6.19 3.11
CA ARG A 151 -25.73 4.84 3.70
C ARG A 151 -24.54 4.65 4.64
N GLN A 152 -23.58 5.57 4.64
CA GLN A 152 -22.42 5.53 5.52
C GLN A 152 -22.73 6.33 6.79
N ARG A 153 -22.91 5.64 7.91
CA ARG A 153 -22.99 6.32 9.22
C ARG A 153 -21.72 7.05 9.60
N ARG A 154 -20.58 6.63 9.05
CA ARG A 154 -19.26 7.21 9.31
C ARG A 154 -18.46 7.27 8.01
N PHE A 155 -17.95 8.45 7.68
CA PHE A 155 -17.04 8.66 6.56
C PHE A 155 -15.99 9.70 6.92
N LYS A 156 -14.92 9.75 6.14
CA LYS A 156 -13.78 10.65 6.33
C LYS A 156 -13.80 11.73 5.27
N VAL A 157 -13.41 12.94 5.66
CA VAL A 157 -13.05 14.05 4.78
C VAL A 157 -11.56 14.21 4.84
N ALA A 158 -10.86 13.97 3.73
CA ALA A 158 -9.42 14.11 3.63
C ALA A 158 -9.09 15.27 2.68
N PHE A 159 -8.49 16.34 3.21
CA PHE A 159 -8.00 17.45 2.38
C PHE A 159 -6.80 17.00 1.54
N ASN A 160 -6.89 17.23 0.24
CA ASN A 160 -5.83 16.97 -0.73
C ASN A 160 -4.98 18.23 -0.98
N THR A 161 -5.54 19.40 -0.73
CA THR A 161 -4.84 20.68 -0.83
C THR A 161 -5.16 21.53 0.40
N PRO A 162 -4.23 22.39 0.87
CA PRO A 162 -4.43 23.11 2.13
C PRO A 162 -5.67 24.01 2.08
N ALA A 163 -6.53 23.87 3.08
CA ALA A 163 -7.74 24.68 3.23
C ALA A 163 -7.46 25.86 4.15
N ARG A 164 -7.84 27.07 3.71
CA ARG A 164 -7.71 28.28 4.52
C ARG A 164 -9.06 28.65 5.12
N LEU A 165 -9.35 28.07 6.28
CA LEU A 165 -10.64 28.19 6.97
C LEU A 165 -10.55 29.24 8.09
N VAL A 166 -11.44 30.24 8.06
CA VAL A 166 -11.46 31.33 9.06
C VAL A 166 -12.17 30.84 10.33
N LYS A 167 -11.60 31.06 11.51
CA LYS A 167 -12.21 30.76 12.82
C LYS A 167 -13.49 31.58 13.04
N PRO A 168 -14.42 31.15 13.91
CA PRO A 168 -15.50 32.03 14.35
C PRO A 168 -14.93 33.23 15.13
N LYS A 169 -15.69 34.33 15.22
CA LYS A 169 -15.27 35.45 16.07
C LYS A 169 -15.36 35.01 17.54
N PRO A 170 -14.34 35.29 18.37
CA PRO A 170 -14.37 35.04 19.81
C PRO A 170 -15.57 35.71 20.50
N GLU A 171 -16.10 35.08 21.54
CA GLU A 171 -17.25 35.58 22.31
C GLU A 171 -16.92 36.88 23.07
N ASP A 172 -15.65 37.07 23.45
CA ASP A 172 -15.16 38.29 24.11
C ASP A 172 -15.01 39.49 23.15
N GLY A 173 -15.33 39.31 21.87
CA GLY A 173 -15.26 40.35 20.83
C GLY A 173 -13.85 40.69 20.38
N THR A 174 -12.82 39.96 20.84
CA THR A 174 -11.44 40.21 20.42
C THR A 174 -11.25 39.86 18.94
N GLU A 175 -10.59 40.75 18.20
CA GLU A 175 -10.36 40.54 16.77
C GLU A 175 -9.08 39.73 16.57
N LEU A 176 -9.21 38.48 16.12
CA LEU A 176 -8.07 37.65 15.71
C LEU A 176 -7.41 38.28 14.48
N LYS A 177 -6.15 38.69 14.61
CA LYS A 177 -5.36 39.33 13.54
C LYS A 177 -4.36 38.36 12.92
N GLY A 178 -3.95 38.66 11.68
CA GLY A 178 -2.90 37.91 10.98
C GLY A 178 -3.27 36.44 10.73
N GLN A 179 -2.34 35.53 11.03
CA GLN A 179 -2.53 34.09 10.82
C GLN A 179 -3.44 33.44 11.88
N ASN A 180 -3.59 34.04 13.07
CA ASN A 180 -4.34 33.46 14.19
C ASN A 180 -5.85 33.39 13.94
N ARG A 181 -6.34 34.07 12.89
CA ARG A 181 -7.75 34.01 12.46
C ARG A 181 -8.11 32.74 11.68
N TYR A 182 -7.14 31.88 11.38
CA TYR A 182 -7.33 30.67 10.57
C TYR A 182 -7.18 29.41 11.41
N CYS A 183 -7.91 28.35 11.05
CA CYS A 183 -7.78 27.03 11.67
C CYS A 183 -6.38 26.48 11.39
N ARG A 184 -5.67 26.03 12.42
CA ARG A 184 -4.30 25.49 12.28
C ARG A 184 -4.19 24.04 12.73
N ASP A 185 -4.88 23.72 13.81
CA ASP A 185 -4.82 22.42 14.45
C ASP A 185 -6.20 21.75 14.50
N LYS A 186 -6.24 20.52 15.02
CA LYS A 186 -7.46 19.72 15.11
C LYS A 186 -8.49 20.28 16.10
N SER A 187 -8.07 21.06 17.09
CA SER A 187 -8.98 21.66 18.09
C SER A 187 -9.81 22.81 17.51
N ASP A 188 -9.31 23.44 16.44
CA ASP A 188 -10.04 24.46 15.70
C ASP A 188 -11.20 23.89 14.87
N LEU A 189 -11.20 22.58 14.60
CA LEU A 189 -12.15 21.94 13.71
C LEU A 189 -13.31 21.35 14.49
N ASN A 190 -14.47 21.97 14.34
CA ASN A 190 -15.75 21.43 14.77
C ASN A 190 -16.76 21.44 13.62
N TRP A 191 -17.85 20.70 13.83
CA TRP A 191 -18.89 20.50 12.83
C TRP A 191 -19.53 21.81 12.33
N GLN A 192 -19.87 22.72 13.23
CA GLN A 192 -20.51 23.98 12.87
C GLN A 192 -19.59 24.85 12.02
N LEU A 193 -18.32 24.97 12.41
CA LEU A 193 -17.33 25.73 11.65
C LEU A 193 -17.16 25.15 10.25
N PHE A 194 -16.98 23.83 10.16
CA PHE A 194 -16.79 23.12 8.90
C PHE A 194 -17.96 23.33 7.95
N THR A 195 -19.20 23.09 8.40
CA THR A 195 -20.41 23.26 7.59
C THR A 195 -20.68 24.72 7.24
N HIS A 196 -20.38 25.67 8.13
CA HIS A 196 -20.45 27.10 7.82
C HIS A 196 -19.49 27.49 6.69
N ARG A 197 -18.23 27.01 6.73
CA ARG A 197 -17.24 27.34 5.68
C ARG A 197 -17.53 26.64 4.36
N LEU A 198 -18.08 25.43 4.40
CA LEU A 198 -18.60 24.76 3.20
C LEU A 198 -19.74 25.59 2.60
N THR A 199 -20.77 25.91 3.39
CA THR A 199 -21.94 26.67 2.92
C THR A 199 -21.57 28.06 2.41
N ASP A 200 -20.69 28.78 3.12
CA ASP A 200 -20.17 30.08 2.70
C ASP A 200 -19.50 30.00 1.32
N THR A 201 -18.83 28.89 1.02
CA THR A 201 -18.17 28.69 -0.28
C THR A 201 -19.19 28.68 -1.41
N PHE A 202 -20.28 27.93 -1.26
CA PHE A 202 -21.35 27.87 -2.26
C PHE A 202 -22.13 29.17 -2.35
N ILE A 203 -22.42 29.84 -1.22
CA ILE A 203 -23.09 31.15 -1.22
C ILE A 203 -22.26 32.19 -1.97
N ASN A 204 -20.94 32.23 -1.74
CA ASN A 204 -20.07 33.18 -2.44
C ASN A 204 -20.01 32.91 -3.95
N LEU A 205 -19.97 31.63 -4.35
CA LEU A 205 -20.03 31.22 -5.76
C LEU A 205 -21.37 31.56 -6.41
N PHE A 206 -22.47 31.36 -5.69
CA PHE A 206 -23.79 31.76 -6.14
C PHE A 206 -23.84 33.27 -6.34
N GLN A 207 -23.41 34.05 -5.34
CA GLN A 207 -23.40 35.50 -5.38
C GLN A 207 -22.53 36.07 -6.50
N SER A 208 -21.34 35.52 -6.75
CA SER A 208 -20.48 36.02 -7.82
C SER A 208 -21.08 35.82 -9.21
N ARG A 209 -21.97 34.81 -9.37
CA ARG A 209 -22.57 34.44 -10.65
C ARG A 209 -23.96 35.02 -10.88
N THR A 210 -24.75 35.19 -9.82
CA THR A 210 -26.14 35.69 -9.91
C THR A 210 -26.29 37.14 -9.45
N GLY A 211 -25.34 37.65 -8.66
CA GLY A 211 -25.43 38.95 -7.98
C GLY A 211 -26.28 38.92 -6.70
N GLU A 212 -27.03 37.85 -6.44
CA GLU A 212 -27.87 37.68 -5.26
C GLU A 212 -27.12 36.96 -4.14
N ARG A 213 -27.30 37.40 -2.89
CA ARG A 213 -26.69 36.75 -1.73
C ARG A 213 -27.73 36.02 -0.89
N LEU A 214 -27.61 34.70 -0.84
CA LEU A 214 -28.42 33.86 0.05
C LEU A 214 -27.95 33.94 1.49
N GLN A 215 -28.88 33.75 2.43
CA GLN A 215 -28.55 33.63 3.84
C GLN A 215 -27.99 32.25 4.16
N ARG A 216 -27.09 32.20 5.15
CA ARG A 216 -26.55 30.94 5.63
C ARG A 216 -27.65 30.15 6.34
N GLN A 217 -27.83 28.90 5.93
CA GLN A 217 -28.66 27.94 6.64
C GLN A 217 -27.89 27.36 7.84
N ASN A 218 -28.60 27.15 8.96
CA ASN A 218 -28.06 26.40 10.08
C ASN A 218 -28.34 24.91 9.87
N TRP A 219 -27.29 24.11 9.94
CA TRP A 219 -27.37 22.67 9.78
C TRP A 219 -27.49 21.96 11.13
N PRO A 220 -28.13 20.79 11.22
CA PRO A 220 -28.14 19.96 12.41
C PRO A 220 -26.70 19.64 12.87
N GLU A 221 -26.52 19.51 14.17
CA GLU A 221 -25.26 19.02 14.76
C GLU A 221 -24.94 17.60 14.27
N ALA A 222 -23.66 17.32 14.05
CA ALA A 222 -23.14 15.99 13.78
C ALA A 222 -21.77 15.84 14.45
N GLN A 223 -21.34 14.59 14.70
CA GLN A 223 -20.04 14.37 15.34
C GLN A 223 -18.92 14.51 14.31
N LEU A 224 -17.96 15.38 14.60
CA LEU A 224 -16.74 15.56 13.81
C LEU A 224 -15.53 15.28 14.70
N HIS A 225 -14.75 14.28 14.33
CA HIS A 225 -13.50 13.92 14.98
C HIS A 225 -12.34 14.22 14.03
N ALA A 226 -11.61 15.30 14.29
CA ALA A 226 -10.39 15.62 13.55
C ALA A 226 -9.25 14.69 14.01
N GLY A 227 -8.66 13.94 13.07
CA GLY A 227 -7.57 13.00 13.35
C GLY A 227 -6.23 13.72 13.45
N LEU A 228 -5.69 14.11 12.30
CA LEU A 228 -4.46 14.90 12.16
C LEU A 228 -4.77 16.15 11.34
N ALA A 229 -4.24 17.29 11.78
CA ALA A 229 -4.28 18.56 11.08
C ALA A 229 -2.87 19.14 11.05
N VAL A 230 -2.40 19.55 9.88
CA VAL A 230 -1.05 20.06 9.64
C VAL A 230 -1.15 21.36 8.89
N TRP A 231 -0.50 22.41 9.40
CA TRP A 231 -0.40 23.68 8.69
C TRP A 231 0.73 23.63 7.66
N LEU A 232 0.44 24.01 6.42
CA LEU A 232 1.43 24.17 5.37
C LEU A 232 1.63 25.62 5.02
N ASN A 233 2.88 26.06 5.15
CA ASN A 233 3.29 27.37 4.73
C ASN A 233 3.49 27.39 3.21
N ASN A 234 2.84 28.35 2.56
CA ASN A 234 3.02 28.58 1.14
C ASN A 234 2.89 30.06 0.83
N SER A 235 3.67 30.53 -0.13
CA SER A 235 3.58 31.91 -0.60
C SER A 235 3.86 31.99 -2.08
N TYR A 236 3.28 32.99 -2.73
CA TYR A 236 3.53 33.26 -4.14
C TYR A 236 3.71 34.76 -4.36
N THR A 237 4.52 35.12 -5.35
CA THR A 237 4.77 36.52 -5.67
C THR A 237 3.80 36.98 -6.75
N ASN A 238 3.01 38.01 -6.45
CA ASN A 238 2.24 38.69 -7.48
C ASN A 238 3.14 39.69 -8.20
N LYS A 239 3.47 39.43 -9.48
CA LYS A 239 4.33 40.32 -10.27
C LYS A 239 3.77 41.73 -10.45
N LYS A 240 2.45 41.90 -10.59
CA LYS A 240 1.83 43.22 -10.77
C LYS A 240 2.04 44.12 -9.56
N GLU A 241 2.05 43.53 -8.36
CA GLU A 241 2.20 44.25 -7.08
C GLU A 241 3.61 44.16 -6.49
N LYS A 242 4.49 43.29 -7.02
CA LYS A 242 5.78 42.87 -6.42
C LYS A 242 5.67 42.48 -4.93
N LYS A 243 4.49 42.04 -4.50
CA LYS A 243 4.20 41.63 -3.12
C LYS A 243 4.12 40.11 -3.03
N VAL A 244 4.74 39.56 -1.99
CA VAL A 244 4.57 38.16 -1.59
C VAL A 244 3.19 38.05 -0.94
N LYS A 245 2.34 37.19 -1.50
CA LYS A 245 1.02 36.86 -0.97
C LYS A 245 1.09 35.50 -0.28
N ASP A 246 0.52 35.44 0.91
CA ASP A 246 0.41 34.24 1.71
C ASP A 246 -0.71 33.34 1.18
N ALA A 247 -0.36 32.11 0.81
CA ALA A 247 -1.26 31.07 0.34
C ALA A 247 -1.22 29.82 1.25
N SER A 248 -0.78 30.00 2.50
CA SER A 248 -0.75 28.96 3.52
C SER A 248 -2.15 28.49 3.91
N GLY A 249 -2.25 27.27 4.40
CA GLY A 249 -3.50 26.68 4.85
C GLY A 249 -3.27 25.35 5.57
N MET A 250 -4.35 24.73 6.02
CA MET A 250 -4.32 23.50 6.79
C MET A 250 -4.69 22.30 5.93
N LEU A 251 -3.89 21.24 5.97
CA LEU A 251 -4.28 19.90 5.55
C LEU A 251 -4.84 19.16 6.76
N ALA A 252 -5.99 18.52 6.60
CA ALA A 252 -6.57 17.74 7.69
C ALA A 252 -7.31 16.51 7.17
N GLN A 253 -7.39 15.52 8.05
CA GLN A 253 -8.30 14.39 7.90
C GLN A 253 -9.28 14.39 9.07
N MET A 254 -10.57 14.37 8.75
CA MET A 254 -11.65 14.41 9.73
C MET A 254 -12.56 13.21 9.51
N GLN A 255 -13.04 12.57 10.57
CA GLN A 255 -14.12 11.59 10.52
C GLN A 255 -15.42 12.30 10.90
N ILE A 256 -16.43 12.15 10.06
CA ILE A 256 -17.79 12.64 10.30
C ILE A 256 -18.66 11.44 10.61
N GLU A 257 -19.46 11.53 11.66
CA GLU A 257 -20.53 10.58 11.95
C GLU A 257 -21.88 11.27 11.78
N ILE A 258 -22.75 10.67 10.98
CA ILE A 258 -24.06 11.19 10.63
C ILE A 258 -25.18 10.26 11.10
N ASP A 259 -26.30 10.84 11.51
CA ASP A 259 -27.52 10.11 11.86
C ASP A 259 -28.36 9.80 10.61
N ASP A 260 -29.36 8.90 10.76
CA ASP A 260 -30.21 8.47 9.64
C ASP A 260 -31.02 9.62 9.01
N ASP A 261 -31.25 10.71 9.76
CA ASP A 261 -32.02 11.91 9.35
C ASP A 261 -31.14 13.04 8.76
N PHE A 262 -29.89 12.73 8.37
CA PHE A 262 -28.94 13.74 7.90
C PHE A 262 -29.45 14.51 6.67
N PRO A 263 -29.38 15.86 6.64
CA PRO A 263 -29.97 16.64 5.54
C PRO A 263 -29.35 16.31 4.19
N ALA A 264 -30.19 15.87 3.25
CA ALA A 264 -29.76 15.51 1.90
C ALA A 264 -29.05 16.67 1.17
N ASP A 265 -29.52 17.91 1.35
CA ASP A 265 -28.91 19.09 0.74
C ASP A 265 -27.50 19.34 1.28
N LEU A 266 -27.27 19.17 2.59
CA LEU A 266 -25.92 19.29 3.16
C LEU A 266 -24.99 18.20 2.65
N LEU A 267 -25.48 16.97 2.57
CA LEU A 267 -24.69 15.87 2.02
C LEU A 267 -24.36 16.10 0.55
N ALA A 268 -25.28 16.68 -0.22
CA ALA A 268 -25.05 17.10 -1.59
C ALA A 268 -23.98 18.20 -1.70
N LEU A 269 -24.00 19.20 -0.82
CA LEU A 269 -22.94 20.20 -0.75
C LEU A 269 -21.59 19.58 -0.37
N LEU A 270 -21.58 18.58 0.53
CA LEU A 270 -20.37 17.83 0.89
C LEU A 270 -19.80 17.05 -0.30
N VAL A 271 -20.66 16.42 -1.10
CA VAL A 271 -20.26 15.70 -2.32
C VAL A 271 -19.71 16.67 -3.37
N LEU A 272 -20.44 17.76 -3.65
CA LEU A 272 -20.03 18.78 -4.62
C LEU A 272 -18.72 19.48 -4.21
N GLY A 273 -18.50 19.66 -2.91
CA GLY A 273 -17.28 20.25 -2.38
C GLY A 273 -16.01 19.46 -2.70
N GLN A 274 -16.10 18.16 -3.02
CA GLN A 274 -14.95 17.35 -3.49
C GLN A 274 -14.39 17.80 -4.85
N TYR A 275 -15.20 18.50 -5.64
CA TYR A 275 -14.83 19.00 -6.97
C TYR A 275 -14.55 20.50 -6.94
N ILE A 276 -15.28 21.22 -6.10
CA ILE A 276 -15.24 22.68 -6.02
C ILE A 276 -14.17 23.19 -5.04
N GLY A 277 -13.89 22.40 -3.99
CA GLY A 277 -13.07 22.80 -2.85
C GLY A 277 -13.80 23.75 -1.89
N MET A 278 -13.15 24.11 -0.78
CA MET A 278 -13.72 25.00 0.25
C MET A 278 -12.71 25.97 0.87
N GLY A 279 -13.22 27.09 1.39
CA GLY A 279 -12.42 28.07 2.13
C GLY A 279 -11.83 29.19 1.28
N GLN A 280 -10.95 30.00 1.89
CA GLN A 280 -10.26 31.07 1.17
C GLN A 280 -9.26 30.48 0.18
N ASN A 281 -9.00 31.20 -0.92
CA ASN A 281 -8.09 30.79 -2.00
C ASN A 281 -8.56 29.58 -2.84
N ARG A 282 -9.82 29.15 -2.71
CA ARG A 282 -10.46 28.15 -3.60
C ARG A 282 -10.24 28.45 -5.09
N ALA A 283 -10.22 29.74 -5.46
CA ALA A 283 -9.94 30.17 -6.83
C ALA A 283 -8.66 29.55 -7.42
N PHE A 284 -7.65 29.26 -6.60
CA PHE A 284 -6.39 28.62 -7.02
C PHE A 284 -6.41 27.08 -6.89
N GLY A 285 -7.57 26.46 -6.65
CA GLY A 285 -7.67 25.01 -6.40
C GLY A 285 -7.29 24.58 -4.98
N MET A 286 -7.23 25.52 -4.02
CA MET A 286 -6.93 25.23 -2.62
C MET A 286 -8.19 24.78 -1.86
N GLY A 287 -8.01 23.98 -0.81
CA GLY A 287 -9.08 23.42 0.02
C GLY A 287 -9.90 22.31 -0.66
N GLN A 288 -9.31 21.63 -1.64
CA GLN A 288 -9.89 20.43 -2.25
C GLN A 288 -9.81 19.27 -1.26
N TYR A 289 -10.86 18.46 -1.21
CA TYR A 289 -10.91 17.28 -0.34
C TYR A 289 -11.59 16.10 -1.05
N GLN A 290 -11.48 14.92 -0.45
CA GLN A 290 -12.24 13.74 -0.84
C GLN A 290 -12.98 13.15 0.33
N LEU A 291 -14.17 12.63 0.03
CA LEU A 291 -14.91 11.76 0.91
C LEU A 291 -14.36 10.34 0.77
N GLN A 292 -14.14 9.70 1.91
CA GLN A 292 -13.60 8.34 2.02
C GLN A 292 -14.46 7.55 2.97
N ASP A 293 -14.85 6.33 2.62
CA ASP A 293 -15.50 5.45 3.59
C ASP A 293 -14.53 4.98 4.69
N ALA A 294 -14.99 4.12 5.59
CA ALA A 294 -14.15 3.58 6.67
C ALA A 294 -12.89 2.84 6.16
N TYR A 295 -12.90 2.37 4.90
CA TYR A 295 -11.84 1.61 4.25
C TYR A 295 -10.97 2.47 3.31
N GLY A 296 -11.32 3.74 3.12
CA GLY A 296 -10.61 4.66 2.23
C GLY A 296 -11.10 4.66 0.79
N TYR A 297 -12.24 4.04 0.47
CA TYR A 297 -12.83 4.10 -0.86
C TYR A 297 -13.47 5.47 -1.10
N CYS A 298 -13.23 6.01 -2.30
CA CYS A 298 -13.87 7.22 -2.82
C CYS A 298 -14.78 6.85 -4.00
N SER A 299 -15.88 7.57 -4.20
CA SER A 299 -16.74 7.39 -5.37
C SER A 299 -15.98 7.66 -6.67
N TYR A 300 -15.20 8.74 -6.69
CA TYR A 300 -14.31 9.09 -7.80
C TYR A 300 -12.89 9.32 -7.24
N PRO A 301 -11.98 8.34 -7.33
CA PRO A 301 -10.64 8.47 -6.77
C PRO A 301 -9.84 9.58 -7.46
N ARG A 302 -8.94 10.22 -6.71
CA ARG A 302 -8.11 11.30 -7.25
C ARG A 302 -7.18 10.70 -8.31
N PRO A 303 -7.02 11.34 -9.48
CA PRO A 303 -6.05 10.88 -10.46
C PRO A 303 -4.64 10.86 -9.86
N GLN A 304 -3.80 9.93 -10.31
CA GLN A 304 -2.40 9.85 -9.88
C GLN A 304 -1.51 10.79 -10.71
N ALA A 305 -0.37 11.19 -10.15
CA ALA A 305 0.69 11.89 -10.87
C ALA A 305 1.12 11.10 -12.12
N ALA A 306 1.68 11.78 -13.11
CA ALA A 306 2.20 11.14 -14.33
C ALA A 306 3.29 10.10 -14.02
N LYS A 307 4.10 10.39 -13.01
CA LYS A 307 5.15 9.51 -12.49
C LYS A 307 5.27 9.75 -10.99
N SER A 308 5.11 8.69 -10.21
CA SER A 308 5.16 8.74 -8.74
C SER A 308 6.53 9.19 -8.22
N LEU A 309 6.59 9.69 -6.99
CA LEU A 309 7.87 10.00 -6.34
C LEU A 309 8.72 8.74 -6.14
N LEU A 310 8.08 7.58 -5.96
CA LEU A 310 8.77 6.29 -5.90
C LEU A 310 9.54 5.99 -7.20
N GLU A 311 8.88 6.14 -8.35
CA GLU A 311 9.50 5.93 -9.67
C GLU A 311 10.59 6.97 -9.96
N LYS A 312 10.41 8.22 -9.52
CA LYS A 312 11.45 9.25 -9.63
C LYS A 312 12.67 8.91 -8.78
N SER A 313 12.44 8.50 -7.53
CA SER A 313 13.48 8.14 -6.55
C SER A 313 14.31 6.93 -6.96
N LEU A 314 13.72 5.96 -7.68
CA LEU A 314 14.39 4.73 -8.12
C LEU A 314 14.69 4.73 -9.63
N SER A 315 14.80 5.92 -10.23
CA SER A 315 15.27 6.07 -11.61
C SER A 315 16.74 5.62 -11.76
N ASP A 316 17.14 5.22 -12.97
CA ASP A 316 18.51 4.76 -13.24
C ASP A 316 19.56 5.75 -12.76
N ALA A 317 19.36 7.05 -13.02
CA ALA A 317 20.23 8.13 -12.57
C ALA A 317 20.30 8.23 -11.04
N SER A 318 19.16 8.08 -10.35
CA SER A 318 19.11 8.17 -8.88
C SER A 318 19.78 6.96 -8.23
N LEU A 319 19.57 5.75 -8.76
CA LEU A 319 20.22 4.53 -8.28
C LEU A 319 21.73 4.55 -8.54
N HIS A 320 22.17 5.02 -9.71
CA HIS A 320 23.59 5.24 -10.00
C HIS A 320 24.23 6.20 -9.01
N GLN A 321 23.64 7.39 -8.83
CA GLN A 321 24.17 8.40 -7.91
C GLN A 321 24.22 7.88 -6.47
N ALA A 322 23.17 7.19 -6.01
CA ALA A 322 23.14 6.60 -4.68
C ALA A 322 24.19 5.49 -4.53
N CYS A 323 24.32 4.58 -5.51
CA CYS A 323 25.31 3.51 -5.52
C CYS A 323 26.73 4.09 -5.46
N GLN A 324 27.06 5.07 -6.31
CA GLN A 324 28.36 5.75 -6.31
C GLN A 324 28.66 6.45 -4.98
N THR A 325 27.66 7.06 -4.36
CA THR A 325 27.80 7.73 -3.06
C THR A 325 28.02 6.73 -1.92
N MET A 326 27.40 5.55 -2.02
CA MET A 326 27.44 4.49 -1.01
C MET A 326 28.56 3.46 -1.26
N TYR A 327 29.28 3.57 -2.38
CA TYR A 327 30.38 2.68 -2.71
C TYR A 327 31.60 2.97 -1.82
N PRO A 328 32.13 1.98 -1.09
CA PRO A 328 33.28 2.19 -0.22
C PRO A 328 34.53 2.43 -1.06
N ARG A 329 35.03 3.68 -1.09
CA ARG A 329 36.38 3.96 -1.61
C ARG A 329 37.40 3.42 -0.60
N GLN A 330 38.08 2.31 -0.90
CA GLN A 330 39.19 1.84 -0.09
C GLN A 330 40.29 2.92 -0.06
N ALA A 331 40.81 3.22 1.13
CA ALA A 331 41.77 4.30 1.34
C ALA A 331 43.23 3.95 0.93
N ASN A 332 43.48 2.78 0.34
CA ASN A 332 44.82 2.30 -0.04
C ASN A 332 44.83 1.60 -1.41
N PHE A 333 44.32 2.25 -2.46
CA PHE A 333 44.61 1.83 -3.83
C PHE A 333 45.89 2.53 -4.29
N ASP A 334 46.96 1.75 -4.51
CA ASP A 334 48.11 2.21 -5.30
C ASP A 334 47.60 2.62 -6.69
N SER A 335 48.22 3.62 -7.27
CA SER A 335 47.77 4.35 -8.48
C SER A 335 47.85 3.52 -9.78
N SER A 336 47.59 2.21 -9.74
CA SER A 336 47.68 1.29 -10.88
C SER A 336 46.43 0.48 -11.17
N ASP A 337 45.39 0.53 -10.35
CA ASP A 337 44.12 -0.12 -10.69
C ASP A 337 43.33 0.75 -11.66
N THR A 338 43.06 0.18 -12.84
CA THR A 338 42.48 0.87 -13.99
C THR A 338 41.04 1.28 -13.67
N ASP A 339 40.61 2.44 -14.17
CA ASP A 339 39.23 2.92 -14.02
C ASP A 339 38.18 1.87 -14.42
N GLU A 340 38.53 0.89 -15.27
CA GLU A 340 37.67 -0.20 -15.75
C GLU A 340 37.19 -1.16 -14.63
N GLU A 341 38.06 -1.62 -13.72
CA GLU A 341 37.66 -2.58 -12.67
C GLU A 341 36.66 -1.98 -11.65
N HIS A 342 36.79 -0.67 -11.40
CA HIS A 342 35.87 0.07 -10.54
C HIS A 342 34.49 0.25 -11.20
N HIS A 343 34.43 0.39 -12.53
CA HIS A 343 33.16 0.50 -13.25
C HIS A 343 32.41 -0.85 -13.24
N ASP A 344 33.11 -1.96 -13.48
CA ASP A 344 32.52 -3.30 -13.49
C ASP A 344 31.88 -3.68 -12.13
N ALA A 345 32.54 -3.32 -11.01
CA ALA A 345 32.01 -3.56 -9.67
C ALA A 345 30.73 -2.76 -9.36
N ILE A 346 30.64 -1.52 -9.83
CA ILE A 346 29.44 -0.69 -9.67
C ILE A 346 28.28 -1.26 -10.51
N ASP A 347 28.55 -1.72 -11.72
CA ASP A 347 27.54 -2.30 -12.61
C ASP A 347 26.92 -3.60 -12.04
N GLU A 348 27.72 -4.44 -11.38
CA GLU A 348 27.21 -5.63 -10.69
C GLU A 348 26.27 -5.25 -9.53
N LEU A 349 26.65 -4.26 -8.72
CA LEU A 349 25.83 -3.77 -7.62
C LEU A 349 24.54 -3.11 -8.11
N LEU A 350 24.60 -2.34 -9.20
CA LEU A 350 23.43 -1.73 -9.83
C LEU A 350 22.45 -2.78 -10.34
N THR A 351 22.93 -3.89 -10.89
CA THR A 351 22.08 -5.00 -11.32
C THR A 351 21.23 -5.54 -10.16
N LYS A 352 21.80 -5.67 -8.95
CA LYS A 352 21.06 -6.08 -7.73
C LYS A 352 20.03 -5.03 -7.30
N LEU A 353 20.35 -3.74 -7.45
CA LEU A 353 19.43 -2.64 -7.17
C LEU A 353 18.26 -2.61 -8.17
N TYR A 354 18.49 -2.86 -9.46
CA TYR A 354 17.44 -2.93 -10.48
C TYR A 354 16.47 -4.07 -10.24
N VAL A 355 16.96 -5.26 -9.89
CA VAL A 355 16.08 -6.39 -9.49
C VAL A 355 15.18 -5.98 -8.33
N SER A 356 15.71 -5.24 -7.38
CA SER A 356 14.95 -4.80 -6.20
C SER A 356 13.98 -3.68 -6.50
N ARG A 357 14.34 -2.75 -7.39
CA ARG A 357 13.40 -1.76 -7.96
C ARG A 357 12.19 -2.46 -8.59
N GLU A 358 12.40 -3.47 -9.42
CA GLU A 358 11.28 -4.21 -10.04
C GLU A 358 10.39 -4.89 -9.00
N ARG A 359 10.99 -5.47 -7.95
CA ARG A 359 10.25 -6.04 -6.82
C ARG A 359 9.48 -4.98 -6.03
N ILE A 360 10.07 -3.80 -5.83
CA ILE A 360 9.42 -2.65 -5.16
C ILE A 360 8.18 -2.21 -5.97
N PHE A 361 8.32 -2.03 -7.29
CA PHE A 361 7.20 -1.64 -8.15
C PHE A 361 6.09 -2.70 -8.18
N LYS A 362 6.44 -3.98 -8.08
CA LYS A 362 5.48 -5.10 -7.97
C LYS A 362 4.92 -5.32 -6.56
N ARG A 363 5.38 -4.56 -5.55
CA ARG A 363 5.06 -4.72 -4.13
C ARG A 363 5.46 -6.10 -3.54
N GLU A 364 6.54 -6.68 -4.08
CA GLU A 364 7.14 -7.96 -3.68
C GLU A 364 8.47 -7.78 -2.92
N PHE A 365 8.85 -6.54 -2.65
CA PHE A 365 10.02 -6.19 -1.86
C PHE A 365 9.70 -6.29 -0.36
N THR A 366 10.63 -6.86 0.39
CA THR A 366 10.58 -6.90 1.85
C THR A 366 11.95 -6.44 2.35
N PRO A 367 12.01 -5.39 3.19
CA PRO A 367 13.26 -4.95 3.79
C PRO A 367 13.99 -6.06 4.50
N SER A 368 15.30 -5.98 4.49
CA SER A 368 16.17 -6.83 5.29
C SER A 368 16.04 -6.45 6.78
N GLN A 369 16.45 -7.36 7.66
CA GLN A 369 16.50 -7.08 9.08
C GLN A 369 17.55 -6.00 9.37
N LEU A 370 17.32 -5.22 10.43
CA LEU A 370 18.24 -4.21 10.92
C LEU A 370 19.28 -4.86 11.81
N HIS A 371 20.55 -4.53 11.59
CA HIS A 371 21.66 -5.02 12.41
C HIS A 371 21.96 -4.05 13.54
N SER A 372 22.25 -4.61 14.71
CA SER A 372 22.62 -3.86 15.90
C SER A 372 24.10 -3.51 15.86
N VAL A 373 24.44 -2.22 16.01
CA VAL A 373 25.83 -1.76 16.07
C VAL A 373 26.00 -0.90 17.32
N GLU A 374 26.89 -1.30 18.22
CA GLU A 374 27.24 -0.49 19.39
C GLU A 374 28.23 0.61 19.02
N ILE A 375 27.94 1.84 19.47
CA ILE A 375 28.83 2.98 19.34
C ILE A 375 29.02 3.60 20.72
N GLU A 376 30.25 3.89 21.10
CA GLU A 376 30.55 4.57 22.36
C GLU A 376 29.99 6.00 22.37
N LYS A 377 29.41 6.41 23.49
CA LYS A 377 28.98 7.79 23.72
C LYS A 377 30.19 8.63 24.17
N PRO A 378 30.31 9.89 23.72
CA PRO A 378 31.38 10.79 24.16
C PRO A 378 31.41 11.07 25.67
N GLU A 379 30.26 10.92 26.35
CA GLU A 379 30.12 11.14 27.80
C GLU A 379 30.20 9.84 28.64
N GLY A 380 30.50 8.70 27.98
CA GLY A 380 30.50 7.36 28.58
C GLY A 380 29.22 6.55 28.33
N GLY A 381 29.35 5.23 28.17
CA GLY A 381 28.28 4.29 27.83
C GLY A 381 28.20 3.96 26.33
N THR A 382 27.37 2.99 25.92
CA THR A 382 27.16 2.61 24.52
C THR A 382 25.79 3.08 24.00
N ARG A 383 25.69 3.37 22.69
CA ARG A 383 24.46 3.64 21.93
C ARG A 383 24.30 2.55 20.89
N LEU A 384 23.19 1.83 20.96
CA LEU A 384 22.89 0.74 20.03
C LEU A 384 22.17 1.31 18.79
N LEU A 385 22.87 1.38 17.66
CA LEU A 385 22.26 1.73 16.37
C LEU A 385 21.57 0.52 15.74
N SER A 386 20.57 0.80 14.91
CA SER A 386 19.85 -0.21 14.12
C SER A 386 20.01 0.12 12.64
N VAL A 387 21.01 -0.49 12.01
CA VAL A 387 21.51 -0.12 10.68
C VAL A 387 21.00 -1.11 9.63
N PRO A 388 20.40 -0.65 8.51
CA PRO A 388 20.09 -1.52 7.38
C PRO A 388 21.35 -2.04 6.69
N ASN A 389 21.25 -3.18 5.99
CA ASN A 389 22.34 -3.65 5.14
C ASN A 389 22.64 -2.67 3.99
N TRP A 390 23.78 -2.83 3.33
CA TRP A 390 24.24 -1.93 2.26
C TRP A 390 23.20 -1.73 1.14
N HIS A 391 22.49 -2.80 0.77
CA HIS A 391 21.52 -2.79 -0.32
C HIS A 391 20.29 -1.93 0.02
N ASP A 392 19.64 -2.19 1.15
CA ASP A 392 18.51 -1.39 1.63
C ASP A 392 18.94 0.05 1.92
N ARG A 393 20.14 0.25 2.47
CA ARG A 393 20.71 1.57 2.75
C ARG A 393 20.89 2.38 1.47
N THR A 394 21.29 1.76 0.37
CA THR A 394 21.47 2.42 -0.93
C THR A 394 20.12 2.80 -1.57
N LEU A 395 19.12 1.93 -1.51
CA LEU A 395 17.75 2.25 -1.94
C LEU A 395 17.15 3.40 -1.11
N GLN A 396 17.31 3.34 0.22
CA GLN A 396 16.89 4.39 1.14
C GLN A 396 17.60 5.72 0.85
N LYS A 397 18.88 5.67 0.47
CA LYS A 397 19.65 6.86 0.09
C LYS A 397 19.08 7.53 -1.16
N ALA A 398 18.78 6.78 -2.22
CA ALA A 398 18.16 7.31 -3.43
C ALA A 398 16.80 7.97 -3.14
N VAL A 399 15.97 7.31 -2.32
CA VAL A 399 14.69 7.86 -1.85
C VAL A 399 14.88 9.13 -1.01
N THR A 400 15.83 9.13 -0.08
CA THR A 400 16.06 10.26 0.82
C THR A 400 16.49 11.51 0.05
N GLU A 401 17.28 11.35 -1.01
CA GLU A 401 17.69 12.50 -1.85
C GLU A 401 16.51 13.10 -2.61
N CYS A 402 15.66 12.26 -3.20
CA CYS A 402 14.47 12.73 -3.90
C CYS A 402 13.47 13.38 -2.94
N LEU A 403 13.11 12.68 -1.85
CA LEU A 403 12.17 13.15 -0.84
C LEU A 403 12.68 14.40 -0.10
N GLY A 404 13.98 14.45 0.19
CA GLY A 404 14.63 15.61 0.83
C GLY A 404 14.50 16.86 0.00
N ASN A 405 14.73 16.77 -1.30
CA ASN A 405 14.51 17.90 -2.21
C ASN A 405 13.04 18.34 -2.18
N THR A 406 12.09 17.40 -2.22
CA THR A 406 10.65 17.70 -2.15
C THR A 406 10.27 18.42 -0.85
N LEU A 407 10.67 17.88 0.31
CA LEU A 407 10.24 18.39 1.62
C LEU A 407 10.94 19.69 2.04
N GLU A 408 12.13 19.99 1.51
CA GLU A 408 12.86 21.24 1.79
C GLU A 408 12.04 22.49 1.45
N HIS A 409 11.08 22.40 0.50
CA HIS A 409 10.20 23.51 0.12
C HIS A 409 9.13 23.84 1.16
N ILE A 410 8.81 22.92 2.08
CA ILE A 410 7.77 23.11 3.10
C ILE A 410 8.34 23.27 4.51
N TRP A 411 9.60 22.88 4.72
CA TRP A 411 10.24 23.00 6.04
C TRP A 411 10.49 24.44 6.47
N MET A 412 10.34 24.66 7.78
CA MET A 412 10.68 25.92 8.42
C MET A 412 12.18 26.23 8.33
N LYS A 413 12.54 27.50 8.19
CA LYS A 413 13.95 27.94 8.03
C LYS A 413 14.81 27.78 9.28
N HIS A 414 14.21 27.55 10.44
CA HIS A 414 14.89 27.51 11.75
C HIS A 414 15.23 26.10 12.25
N SER A 415 15.00 25.09 11.41
CA SER A 415 15.48 23.72 11.60
C SER A 415 16.75 23.51 10.79
N TYR A 416 17.87 23.19 11.46
CA TYR A 416 19.19 23.13 10.83
C TYR A 416 19.78 21.71 10.77
N GLY A 417 19.34 20.80 11.64
CA GLY A 417 19.82 19.42 11.68
C GLY A 417 19.32 18.62 10.48
N TYR A 418 20.11 17.64 10.03
CA TYR A 418 19.76 16.68 8.96
C TYR A 418 19.29 17.28 7.63
N ARG A 419 19.65 18.53 7.34
CA ARG A 419 19.29 19.23 6.09
C ARG A 419 20.53 19.61 5.30
N LYS A 420 20.48 19.35 3.99
CA LYS A 420 21.59 19.66 3.09
C LYS A 420 21.75 21.18 2.99
N GLY A 421 22.98 21.67 3.15
CA GLY A 421 23.29 23.10 3.09
C GLY A 421 22.97 23.88 4.37
N HIS A 422 22.50 23.20 5.42
CA HIS A 422 22.32 23.77 6.75
C HIS A 422 23.42 23.28 7.71
N SER A 423 23.85 24.13 8.62
CA SER A 423 24.99 23.88 9.50
C SER A 423 24.77 24.40 10.91
N ARG A 424 25.49 23.82 11.87
CA ARG A 424 25.55 24.35 13.24
C ARG A 424 26.05 25.79 13.33
N LEU A 425 26.79 26.26 12.31
CA LEU A 425 27.25 27.66 12.22
C LEU A 425 26.08 28.62 11.99
N GLN A 426 25.13 28.25 11.12
CA GLN A 426 23.94 29.05 10.88
C GLN A 426 23.01 29.06 12.11
N ALA A 427 22.85 27.93 12.79
CA ALA A 427 22.11 27.87 14.06
C ALA A 427 22.73 28.82 15.10
N ARG A 428 24.06 28.79 15.24
CA ARG A 428 24.82 29.73 16.09
C ARG A 428 24.59 31.19 15.70
N ASP A 429 24.69 31.51 14.42
CA ASP A 429 24.53 32.89 13.94
C ASP A 429 23.10 33.40 14.17
N GLN A 430 22.11 32.54 14.03
CA GLN A 430 20.72 32.85 14.32
C GLN A 430 20.48 33.13 15.81
N ILE A 431 21.06 32.31 16.69
CA ILE A 431 21.01 32.52 18.16
C ILE A 431 21.65 33.87 18.52
N ASN A 432 22.84 34.17 17.99
CA ASN A 432 23.50 35.45 18.22
C ASN A 432 22.66 36.64 17.73
N GLN A 433 22.01 36.50 16.58
CA GLN A 433 21.13 37.55 16.04
C GLN A 433 19.95 37.82 16.98
N TYR A 434 19.34 36.79 17.56
CA TYR A 434 18.28 36.96 18.55
C TYR A 434 18.79 37.61 19.84
N ILE A 435 19.94 37.18 20.37
CA ILE A 435 20.54 37.81 21.56
C ILE A 435 20.78 39.31 21.30
N GLN A 436 21.29 39.69 20.13
CA GLN A 436 21.47 41.09 19.72
C GLN A 436 20.15 41.88 19.59
N GLN A 437 19.02 41.20 19.38
CA GLN A 437 17.68 41.79 19.34
C GLN A 437 17.03 41.93 20.74
N GLY A 438 17.78 41.63 21.81
CA GLY A 438 17.34 41.77 23.20
C GLY A 438 16.59 40.54 23.73
N TYR A 439 16.84 39.36 23.18
CA TYR A 439 16.36 38.10 23.76
C TYR A 439 17.38 37.59 24.79
N GLU A 440 17.09 37.86 26.06
CA GLU A 440 18.02 37.67 27.19
C GLU A 440 17.87 36.33 27.91
N TRP A 441 16.80 35.56 27.64
CA TRP A 441 16.50 34.29 28.31
C TRP A 441 16.43 33.16 27.29
N VAL A 442 17.02 32.01 27.63
CA VAL A 442 17.07 30.83 26.76
C VAL A 442 16.50 29.63 27.50
N LEU A 443 15.56 28.94 26.86
CA LEU A 443 15.10 27.61 27.25
C LEU A 443 15.80 26.60 26.34
N GLU A 444 16.66 25.76 26.91
CA GLU A 444 17.35 24.67 26.21
C GLU A 444 16.74 23.34 26.62
N SER A 445 16.46 22.47 25.63
CA SER A 445 16.00 21.10 25.90
C SER A 445 16.25 20.17 24.70
N ASP A 446 16.19 18.86 24.98
CA ASP A 446 16.03 17.80 23.99
C ASP A 446 14.67 17.08 24.17
N ILE A 447 14.38 16.16 23.24
CA ILE A 447 13.21 15.29 23.29
C ILE A 447 13.62 13.93 23.83
N GLU A 448 12.87 13.42 24.81
CA GLU A 448 13.18 12.16 25.47
C GLU A 448 13.06 10.98 24.51
N SER A 449 14.16 10.22 24.35
CA SER A 449 14.24 8.99 23.55
C SER A 449 13.54 9.09 22.19
N PHE A 450 13.72 10.22 21.49
CA PHE A 450 12.92 10.59 20.31
C PHE A 450 12.86 9.46 19.27
N PHE A 451 14.03 8.99 18.83
CA PHE A 451 14.12 7.94 17.80
C PHE A 451 13.48 6.62 18.23
N ASP A 452 13.32 6.33 19.51
CA ASP A 452 12.69 5.09 19.96
C ASP A 452 11.17 5.28 20.18
N SER A 453 10.72 6.53 20.32
CA SER A 453 9.34 6.88 20.72
C SER A 453 8.42 7.26 19.56
N VAL A 454 8.95 7.56 18.37
CA VAL A 454 8.15 8.01 17.21
C VAL A 454 6.94 7.10 16.94
N ASN A 455 5.74 7.67 17.00
CA ASN A 455 4.50 6.95 16.71
C ASN A 455 4.30 6.77 15.20
N TRP A 456 4.25 5.51 14.75
CA TRP A 456 4.13 5.17 13.33
C TRP A 456 2.80 5.60 12.69
N LEU A 457 1.70 5.59 13.46
CA LEU A 457 0.39 6.02 12.96
C LEU A 457 0.40 7.53 12.62
N ASN A 458 0.94 8.35 13.53
CA ASN A 458 1.08 9.80 13.31
C ASN A 458 2.00 10.08 12.11
N LEU A 459 3.13 9.37 12.00
CA LEU A 459 4.06 9.50 10.88
C LEU A 459 3.39 9.13 9.54
N GLU A 460 2.71 7.99 9.50
CA GLU A 460 2.01 7.52 8.30
C GLU A 460 0.90 8.49 7.88
N GLN A 461 0.09 8.97 8.83
CA GLN A 461 -0.97 9.96 8.55
C GLN A 461 -0.38 11.26 7.99
N ARG A 462 0.71 11.76 8.58
CA ARG A 462 1.39 12.97 8.09
C ARG A 462 1.91 12.78 6.67
N LEU A 463 2.57 11.65 6.38
CA LEU A 463 3.03 11.33 5.04
C LEU A 463 1.88 11.23 4.04
N LYS A 464 0.75 10.60 4.41
CA LYS A 464 -0.44 10.50 3.56
C LYS A 464 -1.12 11.85 3.28
N LEU A 465 -1.12 12.78 4.24
CA LEU A 465 -1.64 14.13 4.03
C LEU A 465 -0.77 14.91 3.03
N LEU A 466 0.56 14.79 3.16
CA LEU A 466 1.50 15.52 2.30
C LEU A 466 1.61 14.91 0.90
N LEU A 467 1.60 13.58 0.82
CA LEU A 467 1.83 12.79 -0.39
C LEU A 467 0.66 11.81 -0.59
N PRO A 468 -0.56 12.32 -0.90
CA PRO A 468 -1.75 11.50 -1.01
C PRO A 468 -1.62 10.50 -2.16
N ASN A 469 -1.93 9.24 -1.88
CA ASN A 469 -1.88 8.11 -2.82
C ASN A 469 -0.49 7.78 -3.40
N GLU A 470 0.59 8.29 -2.81
CA GLU A 470 1.95 7.97 -3.25
C GLU A 470 2.38 6.57 -2.81
N PRO A 471 2.78 5.67 -3.74
CA PRO A 471 3.26 4.32 -3.40
C PRO A 471 4.58 4.33 -2.62
N LEU A 472 5.26 5.48 -2.53
CA LEU A 472 6.43 5.69 -1.70
C LEU A 472 6.11 5.55 -0.20
N VAL A 473 4.92 5.98 0.25
CA VAL A 473 4.58 6.00 1.69
C VAL A 473 4.59 4.59 2.31
N PRO A 474 3.94 3.57 1.72
CA PRO A 474 4.06 2.19 2.20
C PRO A 474 5.51 1.68 2.29
N LEU A 475 6.37 2.00 1.31
CA LEU A 475 7.78 1.58 1.33
C LEU A 475 8.57 2.22 2.47
N LEU A 476 8.35 3.51 2.73
CA LEU A 476 8.92 4.20 3.89
C LEU A 476 8.50 3.51 5.20
N MET A 477 7.21 3.18 5.33
CA MET A 477 6.71 2.51 6.52
C MET A 477 7.28 1.10 6.69
N GLN A 478 7.48 0.35 5.60
CA GLN A 478 8.15 -0.96 5.64
C GLN A 478 9.59 -0.86 6.17
N TRP A 479 10.37 0.12 5.70
CA TRP A 479 11.72 0.34 6.21
C TRP A 479 11.74 0.81 7.66
N VAL A 480 10.82 1.71 8.05
CA VAL A 480 10.68 2.19 9.42
C VAL A 480 10.32 1.05 10.38
N SER A 481 9.46 0.13 9.95
CA SER A 481 8.99 -1.01 10.75
C SER A 481 9.84 -2.28 10.63
N ALA A 482 10.97 -2.24 9.93
CA ALA A 482 11.83 -3.39 9.74
C ALA A 482 12.26 -3.99 11.11
N ALA A 483 12.20 -5.31 11.22
CA ALA A 483 12.56 -6.03 12.43
C ALA A 483 14.05 -5.90 12.72
N LYS A 484 14.42 -5.96 13.99
CA LYS A 484 15.81 -5.87 14.45
C LYS A 484 16.35 -7.27 14.77
N GLN A 485 17.59 -7.54 14.39
CA GLN A 485 18.30 -8.74 14.81
C GLN A 485 19.06 -8.46 16.11
N THR A 486 18.84 -9.29 17.13
CA THR A 486 19.58 -9.24 18.40
C THR A 486 20.94 -9.92 18.26
N GLU A 487 21.81 -9.77 19.27
CA GLU A 487 23.11 -10.45 19.31
C GLU A 487 22.99 -11.97 19.22
N ASP A 488 21.94 -12.56 19.81
CA ASP A 488 21.62 -13.99 19.75
C ASP A 488 20.95 -14.44 18.43
N GLU A 489 21.06 -13.66 17.35
CA GLU A 489 20.41 -13.87 16.04
C GLU A 489 18.87 -13.97 16.06
N GLN A 490 18.22 -13.61 17.17
CA GLN A 490 16.77 -13.60 17.26
C GLN A 490 16.18 -12.37 16.55
N THR A 491 15.05 -12.58 15.89
CA THR A 491 14.31 -11.50 15.23
C THR A 491 13.34 -10.86 16.20
N LEU A 492 13.56 -9.58 16.52
CA LEU A 492 12.68 -8.78 17.38
C LEU A 492 11.82 -7.83 16.53
N ALA A 493 10.50 -7.99 16.65
CA ALA A 493 9.55 -7.07 16.05
C ALA A 493 9.57 -5.71 16.76
N ARG A 494 9.40 -4.63 16.00
CA ARG A 494 9.29 -3.25 16.52
C ARG A 494 7.85 -2.76 16.38
N HIS A 495 7.45 -1.82 17.23
CA HIS A 495 6.10 -1.25 17.22
C HIS A 495 6.07 0.28 17.15
N ASN A 496 7.22 0.93 17.34
CA ASN A 496 7.42 2.38 17.32
C ASN A 496 8.90 2.72 17.01
N GLY A 497 9.17 4.02 16.85
CA GLY A 497 10.50 4.58 16.65
C GLY A 497 11.00 4.57 15.21
N LEU A 498 12.07 5.30 14.95
CA LEU A 498 12.83 5.35 13.71
C LEU A 498 14.17 4.62 13.87
N PRO A 499 14.57 3.75 12.93
CA PRO A 499 15.82 3.01 13.04
C PRO A 499 17.03 3.95 12.98
N GLN A 500 17.77 4.04 14.08
CA GLN A 500 18.92 4.93 14.22
C GLN A 500 20.07 4.40 13.34
N GLY A 501 20.48 5.18 12.34
CA GLY A 501 21.49 4.79 11.35
C GLY A 501 20.94 4.49 9.94
N ALA A 502 19.62 4.40 9.79
CA ALA A 502 18.97 4.30 8.49
C ALA A 502 18.93 5.67 7.77
N PRO A 503 19.29 5.77 6.47
CA PRO A 503 19.30 7.04 5.73
C PRO A 503 17.97 7.81 5.71
N ILE A 504 16.83 7.11 5.79
CA ILE A 504 15.49 7.74 5.82
C ILE A 504 15.12 8.33 7.18
N SER A 505 15.69 7.84 8.29
CA SER A 505 15.27 8.26 9.63
C SER A 505 15.46 9.76 9.89
N PRO A 506 16.59 10.40 9.52
CA PRO A 506 16.80 11.82 9.70
C PRO A 506 15.75 12.74 9.04
N ILE A 507 15.34 12.41 7.81
CA ILE A 507 14.36 13.20 7.07
C ILE A 507 12.95 13.05 7.67
N LEU A 508 12.59 11.83 8.11
CA LEU A 508 11.30 11.57 8.77
C LEU A 508 11.23 12.19 10.16
N ALA A 509 12.36 12.26 10.87
CA ALA A 509 12.48 12.97 12.14
C ALA A 509 12.15 14.47 11.96
N ASN A 510 12.81 15.11 10.99
CA ASN A 510 12.55 16.52 10.68
C ASN A 510 11.12 16.76 10.20
N LEU A 511 10.57 15.82 9.42
CA LEU A 511 9.19 15.91 8.99
C LEU A 511 8.25 16.01 10.19
N LEU A 512 8.37 15.12 11.17
CA LEU A 512 7.52 15.14 12.37
C LEU A 512 7.72 16.41 13.20
N LEU A 513 8.99 16.78 13.47
CA LEU A 513 9.32 17.91 14.32
C LEU A 513 9.05 19.28 13.68
N ASP A 514 8.73 19.34 12.39
CA ASP A 514 8.34 20.58 11.73
C ASP A 514 7.05 21.17 12.36
N ASP A 515 6.11 20.35 12.82
CA ASP A 515 4.88 20.83 13.49
C ASP A 515 5.20 21.58 14.79
N LEU A 516 6.13 21.05 15.60
CA LEU A 516 6.62 21.73 16.79
C LEU A 516 7.19 23.11 16.44
N ASP A 517 8.03 23.20 15.41
CA ASP A 517 8.62 24.47 14.98
C ASP A 517 7.51 25.46 14.56
N GLN A 518 6.50 24.98 13.83
CA GLN A 518 5.40 25.82 13.36
C GLN A 518 4.55 26.35 14.53
N ASP A 519 4.23 25.50 15.50
CA ASP A 519 3.39 25.87 16.64
C ASP A 519 4.09 26.88 17.54
N MET A 520 5.39 26.70 17.77
CA MET A 520 6.19 27.65 18.55
C MET A 520 6.26 29.02 17.86
N ILE A 521 6.51 29.05 16.54
CA ILE A 521 6.53 30.30 15.77
C ILE A 521 5.15 30.97 15.74
N ALA A 522 4.07 30.20 15.61
CA ALA A 522 2.70 30.72 15.61
C ALA A 522 2.32 31.38 16.95
N LYS A 523 2.87 30.86 18.07
CA LYS A 523 2.75 31.47 19.41
C LYS A 523 3.70 32.65 19.63
N GLY A 524 4.57 32.95 18.66
CA GLY A 524 5.52 34.08 18.68
C GLY A 524 6.89 33.75 19.28
N HIS A 525 7.15 32.47 19.59
CA HIS A 525 8.41 32.02 20.19
C HIS A 525 9.52 31.91 19.13
N GLN A 526 10.75 32.27 19.52
CA GLN A 526 11.92 32.19 18.64
C GLN A 526 12.64 30.87 18.87
N ILE A 527 12.34 29.85 18.05
CA ILE A 527 12.95 28.52 18.14
C ILE A 527 14.15 28.37 17.21
N VAL A 528 15.20 27.68 17.66
CA VAL A 528 16.32 27.21 16.84
C VAL A 528 16.55 25.72 17.15
N ARG A 529 16.27 24.86 16.18
CA ARG A 529 16.32 23.39 16.35
C ARG A 529 17.42 22.76 15.51
N TYR A 530 18.11 21.78 16.09
CA TYR A 530 19.09 20.95 15.43
C TYR A 530 18.80 19.47 15.75
N ALA A 531 18.13 18.79 14.82
CA ALA A 531 17.59 17.44 15.06
C ALA A 531 16.54 17.46 16.20
N ASP A 532 16.75 16.68 17.25
CA ASP A 532 15.95 16.58 18.48
C ASP A 532 16.34 17.60 19.56
N ASP A 533 17.54 18.20 19.46
CA ASP A 533 17.97 19.31 20.32
C ASP A 533 17.36 20.64 19.86
N PHE A 534 16.89 21.47 20.78
CA PHE A 534 16.40 22.81 20.45
C PHE A 534 16.62 23.84 21.57
N VAL A 535 16.64 25.11 21.16
CA VAL A 535 16.59 26.26 22.07
C VAL A 535 15.45 27.20 21.68
N LEU A 536 14.79 27.79 22.67
CA LEU A 536 13.89 28.92 22.49
C LEU A 536 14.40 30.16 23.21
N LEU A 537 14.28 31.31 22.55
CA LEU A 537 14.78 32.57 23.07
C LEU A 537 13.63 33.52 23.42
N PHE A 538 13.74 34.17 24.58
CA PHE A 538 12.72 35.04 25.17
C PHE A 538 13.33 36.35 25.68
N LYS A 539 12.51 37.41 25.73
CA LYS A 539 12.90 38.70 26.31
C LYS A 539 12.75 38.77 27.83
N SER A 540 12.03 37.83 28.44
CA SER A 540 11.82 37.79 29.89
C SER A 540 11.74 36.35 30.41
N LYS A 541 12.15 36.14 31.67
CA LYS A 541 12.08 34.84 32.34
C LYS A 541 10.67 34.29 32.41
N ALA A 542 9.70 35.13 32.77
CA ALA A 542 8.30 34.74 32.90
C ALA A 542 7.72 34.20 31.57
N ALA A 543 8.15 34.77 30.43
CA ALA A 543 7.75 34.26 29.12
C ALA A 543 8.37 32.88 28.84
N ALA A 544 9.63 32.66 29.23
CA ALA A 544 10.28 31.36 29.09
C ALA A 544 9.61 30.28 29.96
N GLU A 545 9.26 30.61 31.21
CA GLU A 545 8.56 29.70 32.13
C GLU A 545 7.16 29.35 31.60
N SER A 546 6.41 30.33 31.09
CA SER A 546 5.08 30.10 30.50
C SER A 546 5.13 29.29 29.20
N ALA A 547 6.21 29.39 28.43
CA ALA A 547 6.36 28.67 27.17
C ALA A 547 6.65 27.18 27.35
N LEU A 548 7.03 26.72 28.55
CA LEU A 548 7.27 25.30 28.82
C LEU A 548 6.00 24.47 28.60
N ASP A 549 4.85 24.96 29.09
CA ASP A 549 3.55 24.31 28.89
C ASP A 549 3.15 24.25 27.41
N ASP A 550 3.51 25.27 26.63
CA ASP A 550 3.26 25.31 25.19
C ASP A 550 4.00 24.18 24.46
N ILE A 551 5.27 23.95 24.81
CA ILE A 551 6.13 22.92 24.20
C ILE A 551 5.66 21.52 24.59
N ILE A 552 5.35 21.32 25.88
CA ILE A 552 4.82 20.05 26.39
C ILE A 552 3.52 19.70 25.67
N THR A 553 2.63 20.69 25.49
CA THR A 553 1.37 20.49 24.77
C THR A 553 1.62 20.10 23.31
N ALA A 554 2.49 20.82 22.60
CA ALA A 554 2.81 20.52 21.20
C ALA A 554 3.45 19.13 21.01
N LEU A 555 4.41 18.75 21.86
CA LEU A 555 5.04 17.42 21.79
C LEU A 555 4.06 16.29 22.10
N LYS A 556 3.15 16.50 23.06
CA LYS A 556 2.15 15.51 23.47
C LYS A 556 1.20 15.15 22.33
N GLU A 557 0.89 16.07 21.43
CA GLU A 557 0.08 15.78 20.23
C GLU A 557 0.71 14.72 19.32
N HIS A 558 2.05 14.64 19.32
CA HIS A 558 2.81 13.65 18.58
C HIS A 558 3.16 12.40 19.40
N HIS A 559 2.66 12.29 20.64
CA HIS A 559 3.06 11.28 21.64
C HIS A 559 4.56 11.32 21.98
N LEU A 560 5.13 12.53 22.00
CA LEU A 560 6.51 12.78 22.42
C LEU A 560 6.53 13.49 23.78
N ALA A 561 7.65 13.37 24.48
CA ALA A 561 7.88 14.01 25.78
C ALA A 561 9.15 14.86 25.76
N ILE A 562 9.11 15.99 26.46
CA ILE A 562 10.30 16.81 26.70
C ILE A 562 11.14 16.16 27.80
N ASN A 563 12.46 16.26 27.70
CA ASN A 563 13.37 15.76 28.74
C ASN A 563 13.52 16.78 29.87
N LEU A 564 12.66 16.69 30.87
CA LEU A 564 12.63 17.63 32.00
C LEU A 564 13.93 17.69 32.81
N GLU A 565 14.75 16.62 32.82
CA GLU A 565 16.04 16.61 33.53
C GLU A 565 17.11 17.46 32.82
N LYS A 566 17.05 17.52 31.49
CA LYS A 566 17.94 18.34 30.67
C LYS A 566 17.37 19.72 30.34
N THR A 567 16.06 19.93 30.50
CA THR A 567 15.44 21.23 30.29
C THR A 567 15.97 22.27 31.28
N ARG A 568 16.48 23.39 30.77
CA ARG A 568 16.99 24.50 31.60
C ARG A 568 16.56 25.85 31.05
N ILE A 569 16.23 26.77 31.95
CA ILE A 569 16.01 28.19 31.64
C ILE A 569 17.19 28.96 32.19
N VAL A 570 17.96 29.59 31.30
CA VAL A 570 19.19 30.31 31.63
C VAL A 570 19.16 31.72 31.05
N GLU A 571 19.85 32.63 31.72
CA GLU A 571 20.07 33.98 31.22
C GLU A 571 21.26 33.96 30.24
N ALA A 572 21.08 34.52 29.05
CA ALA A 572 22.08 34.50 27.98
C ALA A 572 23.39 35.20 28.38
N SER A 573 23.32 36.21 29.26
CA SER A 573 24.47 36.94 29.80
C SER A 573 25.37 36.07 30.70
N GLN A 574 24.78 35.13 31.45
CA GLN A 574 25.50 34.18 32.31
C GLN A 574 26.18 33.07 31.51
N GLY A 575 25.79 32.95 30.25
CA GLY A 575 26.33 32.07 29.25
C GLY A 575 25.75 30.66 29.27
N PHE A 576 25.60 30.07 28.08
CA PHE A 576 25.06 28.73 27.90
C PHE A 576 25.75 27.99 26.75
N ARG A 577 25.65 26.66 26.73
CA ARG A 577 26.31 25.83 25.72
C ARG A 577 25.28 25.22 24.79
N TYR A 578 25.52 25.27 23.48
CA TYR A 578 24.66 24.60 22.51
C TYR A 578 25.47 24.25 21.25
N LEU A 579 25.33 23.02 20.74
CA LEU A 579 26.01 22.51 19.53
C LEU A 579 27.55 22.67 19.50
N GLY A 580 28.19 22.62 20.68
CA GLY A 580 29.64 22.80 20.84
C GLY A 580 30.11 24.26 20.82
N TYR A 581 29.20 25.21 21.02
CA TYR A 581 29.51 26.63 21.25
C TYR A 581 29.12 27.03 22.66
N LEU A 582 29.95 27.87 23.29
CA LEU A 582 29.59 28.63 24.49
C LEU A 582 29.15 30.02 24.04
N PHE A 583 27.90 30.38 24.32
CA PHE A 583 27.36 31.71 24.12
C PHE A 583 27.58 32.51 25.40
N VAL A 584 28.24 33.67 25.33
CA VAL A 584 28.48 34.56 26.47
C VAL A 584 28.69 35.98 25.96
N ASP A 585 28.06 36.98 26.61
CA ASP A 585 28.15 38.41 26.24
C ASP A 585 27.92 38.71 24.75
N GLY A 586 27.01 37.97 24.09
CA GLY A 586 26.72 38.13 22.65
C GLY A 586 27.79 37.55 21.70
N TYR A 587 28.78 36.85 22.23
CA TYR A 587 29.77 36.08 21.47
C TYR A 587 29.44 34.58 21.51
N ALA A 588 29.75 33.89 20.42
CA ALA A 588 29.71 32.43 20.37
C ALA A 588 31.13 31.87 20.20
N ILE A 589 31.67 31.30 21.28
CA ILE A 589 33.02 30.77 21.35
C ILE A 589 32.97 29.27 21.06
N GLU A 590 33.66 28.84 20.01
CA GLU A 590 33.78 27.42 19.68
C GLU A 590 34.67 26.72 20.73
N THR A 591 34.16 25.71 21.41
CA THR A 591 34.95 24.93 22.37
C THR A 591 35.83 23.91 21.62
N LYS A 592 37.16 24.03 21.70
CA LYS A 592 38.17 23.05 21.16
C LYS A 592 38.22 21.80 22.06
N ARG A 593 38.56 20.55 21.66
CA ARG A 593 39.05 19.96 20.38
C ARG A 593 38.80 18.42 20.27
N GLU A 594 38.17 17.74 21.24
CA GLU A 594 38.03 16.26 21.25
C GLU A 594 36.83 15.74 20.44
N TYR A 595 35.75 16.51 20.35
CA TYR A 595 34.53 16.14 19.60
C TYR A 595 34.69 16.08 18.06
N ARG A 596 35.85 16.49 17.50
CA ARG A 596 36.07 16.62 16.04
C ARG A 596 36.78 15.43 15.40
N LYS A 597 37.42 14.55 16.17
CA LYS A 597 38.10 13.36 15.61
C LYS A 597 37.15 12.18 15.43
N GLU A 598 36.15 12.03 16.30
CA GLU A 598 35.21 10.91 16.29
C GLU A 598 34.32 10.87 15.04
N HIS A 599 33.75 12.00 14.62
CA HIS A 599 32.84 11.98 13.47
C HIS A 599 33.53 11.86 12.10
N ALA A 600 34.74 12.40 11.94
CA ALA A 600 35.48 12.31 10.68
C ALA A 600 36.24 10.96 10.53
N GLN A 601 36.55 10.29 11.64
CA GLN A 601 37.13 8.93 11.63
C GLN A 601 36.05 7.84 11.53
N LEU A 602 34.85 8.03 12.09
CA LEU A 602 33.74 7.06 11.96
C LEU A 602 33.36 6.81 10.50
N ASP A 603 33.19 7.88 9.71
CA ASP A 603 32.81 7.78 8.28
C ASP A 603 33.91 7.15 7.41
N LYS A 604 35.17 7.19 7.87
CA LYS A 604 36.32 6.58 7.19
C LYS A 604 36.59 5.13 7.62
N GLN A 605 36.27 4.77 8.88
CA GLN A 605 36.47 3.41 9.41
C GLN A 605 35.28 2.48 9.13
N LEU A 606 34.05 3.00 9.00
CA LEU A 606 32.86 2.20 8.65
C LEU A 606 32.90 1.57 7.24
N ASN A 607 33.85 1.96 6.39
CA ASN A 607 33.97 1.50 5.00
C ASN A 607 35.20 0.61 4.73
N ALA A 608 36.07 0.33 5.71
CA ALA A 608 37.42 -0.16 5.39
C ALA A 608 37.95 -1.39 6.17
N SER A 609 37.19 -2.08 7.03
CA SER A 609 37.73 -3.26 7.73
C SER A 609 36.72 -4.39 7.92
N SER A 610 36.72 -5.37 7.02
CA SER A 610 36.19 -6.71 7.27
C SER A 610 36.85 -7.71 6.30
N LEU A 611 38.11 -8.06 6.54
CA LEU A 611 38.72 -9.29 6.02
C LEU A 611 39.40 -10.04 7.17
N GLU A 612 38.98 -11.31 7.28
CA GLU A 612 39.68 -12.49 7.82
C GLU A 612 40.04 -12.57 9.32
N ASN A 613 39.35 -13.47 10.05
CA ASN A 613 39.85 -14.80 10.47
C ASN A 613 39.06 -15.38 11.68
N GLU A 614 38.68 -16.67 11.58
CA GLU A 614 38.28 -17.52 12.71
C GLU A 614 39.50 -17.91 13.60
N PRO A 615 39.31 -18.40 14.84
CA PRO A 615 39.20 -19.86 15.03
C PRO A 615 38.25 -20.36 16.16
N SER A 616 37.59 -21.48 15.84
CA SER A 616 37.02 -22.56 16.65
C SER A 616 37.28 -22.65 18.17
N LEU A 617 36.24 -22.96 18.95
CA LEU A 617 36.33 -23.84 20.13
C LEU A 617 35.03 -24.65 20.33
N GLN A 618 35.22 -25.95 20.54
CA GLN A 618 34.23 -27.02 20.70
C GLN A 618 33.61 -27.05 22.10
N GLN A 619 32.34 -27.43 22.21
CA GLN A 619 31.82 -28.33 23.28
C GLN A 619 30.40 -28.83 22.96
N GLU A 620 30.24 -30.15 22.81
CA GLU A 620 28.98 -30.91 22.84
C GLU A 620 28.71 -31.45 24.28
N PRO A 621 27.63 -32.23 24.55
CA PRO A 621 26.25 -31.79 24.71
C PRO A 621 25.69 -32.20 26.11
N ALA A 622 24.63 -31.55 26.58
CA ALA A 622 23.84 -32.04 27.72
C ALA A 622 22.41 -32.33 27.27
N VAL A 623 22.03 -33.60 27.37
CA VAL A 623 20.73 -34.17 27.00
C VAL A 623 19.90 -34.42 28.27
N GLN A 624 18.58 -34.22 28.13
CA GLN A 624 17.46 -34.67 28.98
C GLN A 624 17.17 -33.85 30.26
N ASN A 625 15.94 -33.45 30.56
CA ASN A 625 14.71 -34.23 30.41
C ASN A 625 13.44 -33.38 30.19
N GLU A 626 12.56 -33.97 29.39
CA GLU A 626 11.18 -33.63 29.17
C GLU A 626 10.37 -33.54 30.46
N GLN A 627 9.45 -32.58 30.53
CA GLN A 627 8.17 -32.81 31.21
C GLN A 627 7.03 -32.64 30.23
N SER A 628 6.47 -33.79 29.89
CA SER A 628 5.22 -34.02 29.21
C SER A 628 4.06 -33.31 29.91
N THR A 629 3.28 -32.55 29.15
CA THR A 629 1.83 -32.46 29.36
C THR A 629 1.12 -33.22 28.25
N LEU A 630 0.84 -34.49 28.51
CA LEU A 630 -0.20 -35.25 27.81
C LEU A 630 -1.53 -35.00 28.54
N ILE A 631 -2.57 -34.61 27.80
CA ILE A 631 -3.97 -35.13 27.82
C ILE A 631 -4.94 -34.07 27.26
N GLY A 632 -5.54 -34.39 26.10
CA GLY A 632 -6.97 -34.29 25.89
C GLY A 632 -7.66 -32.92 25.83
N GLU A 633 -7.52 -32.21 24.72
CA GLU A 633 -8.67 -31.54 24.11
C GLU A 633 -8.76 -32.00 22.65
N ARG A 634 -9.79 -32.80 22.33
CA ARG A 634 -10.29 -32.84 20.95
C ARG A 634 -10.91 -31.46 20.73
N GLU A 635 -10.12 -30.49 20.28
CA GLU A 635 -10.67 -29.29 19.66
C GLU A 635 -11.64 -29.78 18.56
N LYS A 636 -12.94 -29.54 18.75
CA LYS A 636 -13.92 -29.76 17.68
C LYS A 636 -13.57 -28.78 16.58
N LEU A 637 -12.82 -29.25 15.59
CA LEU A 637 -12.45 -28.47 14.43
C LEU A 637 -13.73 -28.12 13.68
N GLY A 638 -13.99 -26.82 13.57
CA GLY A 638 -15.17 -26.33 12.87
C GLY A 638 -15.24 -26.82 11.41
N THR A 639 -16.41 -26.71 10.83
CA THR A 639 -16.75 -27.08 9.45
C THR A 639 -16.16 -26.07 8.46
N LEU A 640 -15.41 -26.53 7.45
CA LEU A 640 -15.10 -25.71 6.27
C LEU A 640 -16.35 -25.66 5.39
N LEU A 641 -16.92 -24.48 5.20
CA LEU A 641 -18.04 -24.28 4.29
C LEU A 641 -17.52 -23.87 2.91
N ILE A 642 -17.89 -24.62 1.87
CA ILE A 642 -17.51 -24.28 0.49
C ILE A 642 -18.76 -23.98 -0.31
N ILE A 643 -18.81 -22.78 -0.89
CA ILE A 643 -19.91 -22.30 -1.72
C ILE A 643 -19.38 -22.15 -3.14
N ALA A 644 -20.03 -22.84 -4.07
CA ALA A 644 -19.63 -22.89 -5.47
C ALA A 644 -20.87 -23.03 -6.35
N GLY A 645 -20.71 -22.76 -7.64
CA GLY A 645 -21.79 -22.80 -8.61
C GLY A 645 -22.50 -21.46 -8.66
N ASP A 646 -23.82 -21.49 -8.49
CA ASP A 646 -24.65 -20.32 -8.74
C ASP A 646 -24.51 -19.25 -7.69
N ILE A 647 -24.86 -18.02 -8.05
CA ILE A 647 -24.67 -16.86 -7.19
C ILE A 647 -25.42 -17.08 -5.88
N ALA A 648 -24.71 -16.87 -4.78
CA ALA A 648 -25.24 -17.00 -3.44
C ALA A 648 -25.10 -15.66 -2.73
N MET A 649 -26.08 -15.31 -1.90
CA MET A 649 -26.03 -14.16 -1.01
C MET A 649 -25.74 -14.64 0.41
N LEU A 650 -24.64 -14.16 0.98
CA LEU A 650 -24.20 -14.48 2.32
C LEU A 650 -24.47 -13.29 3.26
N SER A 651 -25.34 -13.49 4.23
CA SER A 651 -25.65 -12.51 5.27
C SER A 651 -25.43 -13.10 6.66
N SER A 652 -25.54 -12.28 7.71
CA SER A 652 -25.36 -12.77 9.08
C SER A 652 -26.48 -12.24 9.97
N GLU A 653 -27.13 -13.14 10.68
CA GLU A 653 -28.20 -12.85 11.62
C GLU A 653 -28.01 -13.72 12.87
N LYS A 654 -28.16 -13.16 14.09
CA LYS A 654 -28.15 -13.91 15.36
C LYS A 654 -26.99 -14.92 15.50
N GLN A 655 -25.75 -14.47 15.24
CA GLN A 655 -24.53 -15.30 15.30
C GLN A 655 -24.51 -16.50 14.33
N ARG A 656 -25.26 -16.40 13.23
CA ARG A 656 -25.32 -17.42 12.18
C ARG A 656 -25.04 -16.80 10.83
N LEU A 657 -24.27 -17.50 10.01
CA LEU A 657 -24.14 -17.26 8.58
C LEU A 657 -25.42 -17.76 7.91
N ILE A 658 -26.06 -16.89 7.15
CA ILE A 658 -27.19 -17.21 6.27
C ILE A 658 -26.64 -17.26 4.84
N VAL A 659 -26.93 -18.34 4.13
CA VAL A 659 -26.56 -18.53 2.72
C VAL A 659 -27.85 -18.74 1.94
N GLU A 660 -28.18 -17.78 1.10
CA GLU A 660 -29.33 -17.83 0.18
C GLU A 660 -28.82 -18.15 -1.23
N GLN A 661 -29.26 -19.28 -1.79
CA GLN A 661 -28.87 -19.72 -3.13
C GLN A 661 -30.08 -20.44 -3.74
N TYR A 662 -30.54 -20.01 -4.92
CA TYR A 662 -31.72 -20.59 -5.59
C TYR A 662 -33.01 -20.66 -4.75
N ASP A 663 -33.33 -19.59 -4.03
CA ASP A 663 -34.46 -19.54 -3.10
C ASP A 663 -34.37 -20.56 -1.94
N GLU A 664 -33.26 -21.29 -1.80
CA GLU A 664 -32.96 -22.13 -0.66
C GLU A 664 -32.14 -21.37 0.38
N LEU A 665 -32.66 -21.34 1.61
CA LEU A 665 -32.03 -20.68 2.74
C LEU A 665 -31.30 -21.71 3.61
N HIS A 666 -29.97 -21.63 3.63
CA HIS A 666 -29.13 -22.42 4.52
C HIS A 666 -28.61 -21.56 5.67
N THR A 667 -28.48 -22.13 6.86
CA THR A 667 -28.03 -21.39 8.05
C THR A 667 -27.00 -22.19 8.82
N TYR A 668 -25.86 -21.55 9.10
CA TYR A 668 -24.72 -22.15 9.79
C TYR A 668 -24.34 -21.30 10.99
N PRO A 669 -24.26 -21.86 12.22
CA PRO A 669 -23.70 -21.12 13.33
C PRO A 669 -22.22 -20.80 13.08
N TRP A 670 -21.83 -19.53 13.26
CA TRP A 670 -20.45 -19.12 13.04
C TRP A 670 -19.46 -19.91 13.90
N ALA A 671 -19.82 -20.16 15.16
CA ALA A 671 -19.03 -20.97 16.11
C ALA A 671 -18.79 -22.42 15.65
N THR A 672 -19.54 -22.91 14.66
CA THR A 672 -19.32 -24.25 14.10
C THR A 672 -18.49 -24.24 12.84
N LEU A 673 -18.14 -23.07 12.28
CA LEU A 673 -17.36 -22.97 11.06
C LEU A 673 -15.88 -22.79 11.39
N SER A 674 -15.00 -23.45 10.63
CA SER A 674 -13.56 -23.21 10.69
C SER A 674 -13.07 -22.25 9.63
N SER A 675 -13.75 -22.20 8.48
CA SER A 675 -13.41 -21.34 7.35
C SER A 675 -14.57 -21.35 6.35
N VAL A 676 -14.63 -20.34 5.47
CA VAL A 676 -15.57 -20.28 4.34
C VAL A 676 -14.77 -20.09 3.05
N LEU A 677 -15.04 -20.87 2.01
CA LEU A 677 -14.45 -20.70 0.68
C LEU A 677 -15.55 -20.36 -0.34
N LEU A 678 -15.45 -19.18 -0.96
CA LEU A 678 -16.33 -18.73 -2.02
C LEU A 678 -15.67 -18.94 -3.38
N VAL A 679 -16.26 -19.80 -4.23
CA VAL A 679 -15.74 -20.16 -5.56
C VAL A 679 -16.67 -19.65 -6.65
N GLY A 680 -16.42 -18.42 -7.11
CA GLY A 680 -17.26 -17.77 -8.10
C GLY A 680 -17.83 -16.43 -7.62
N PRO A 681 -18.76 -15.85 -8.39
CA PRO A 681 -19.28 -14.49 -8.15
C PRO A 681 -20.36 -14.47 -7.05
N HIS A 682 -20.04 -14.94 -5.84
CA HIS A 682 -20.96 -14.89 -4.70
C HIS A 682 -20.91 -13.52 -4.00
N HIS A 683 -22.01 -13.11 -3.41
CA HIS A 683 -22.12 -11.89 -2.63
C HIS A 683 -22.01 -12.21 -1.15
N ILE A 684 -21.21 -11.44 -0.41
CA ILE A 684 -21.17 -11.50 1.05
C ILE A 684 -21.31 -10.09 1.62
N THR A 685 -22.24 -9.92 2.54
CA THR A 685 -22.50 -8.64 3.19
C THR A 685 -21.37 -8.29 4.18
N THR A 686 -21.09 -7.00 4.36
CA THR A 686 -20.09 -6.54 5.34
C THR A 686 -20.37 -7.05 6.78
N PRO A 687 -21.63 -7.11 7.27
CA PRO A 687 -21.93 -7.73 8.57
C PRO A 687 -21.54 -9.21 8.64
N ALA A 688 -21.72 -9.97 7.56
CA ALA A 688 -21.27 -11.37 7.52
C ALA A 688 -19.75 -11.50 7.57
N LEU A 689 -19.01 -10.64 6.85
CA LEU A 689 -17.54 -10.61 6.95
C LEU A 689 -17.05 -10.21 8.34
N LYS A 690 -17.64 -9.17 8.95
CA LYS A 690 -17.30 -8.77 10.33
C LYS A 690 -17.63 -9.86 11.34
N SER A 691 -18.77 -10.53 11.18
CA SER A 691 -19.14 -11.67 12.02
C SER A 691 -18.15 -12.82 11.83
N ALA A 692 -17.75 -13.12 10.60
CA ALA A 692 -16.72 -14.13 10.33
C ALA A 692 -15.39 -13.78 11.04
N MET A 693 -14.90 -12.54 10.90
CA MET A 693 -13.70 -12.07 11.61
C MET A 693 -13.82 -12.14 13.13
N PHE A 694 -14.96 -11.73 13.69
CA PHE A 694 -15.23 -11.77 15.13
C PHE A 694 -15.15 -13.20 15.68
N HIS A 695 -15.61 -14.19 14.91
CA HIS A 695 -15.52 -15.60 15.28
C HIS A 695 -14.22 -16.28 14.82
N ASN A 696 -13.24 -15.53 14.31
CA ASN A 696 -12.00 -16.05 13.71
C ASN A 696 -12.24 -17.10 12.60
N VAL A 697 -13.31 -16.92 11.81
CA VAL A 697 -13.62 -17.74 10.65
C VAL A 697 -13.11 -17.02 9.38
N PRO A 698 -11.97 -17.42 8.81
CA PRO A 698 -11.47 -16.81 7.58
C PRO A 698 -12.40 -17.09 6.40
N VAL A 699 -12.67 -16.07 5.59
CA VAL A 699 -13.46 -16.14 4.36
C VAL A 699 -12.52 -15.99 3.17
N HIS A 700 -12.30 -17.09 2.45
CA HIS A 700 -11.43 -17.18 1.28
C HIS A 700 -12.23 -16.95 0.00
N PHE A 701 -11.58 -16.30 -0.96
CA PHE A 701 -12.16 -15.98 -2.26
C PHE A 701 -11.36 -16.69 -3.36
N ALA A 702 -12.07 -17.35 -4.27
CA ALA A 702 -11.53 -17.92 -5.48
C ALA A 702 -12.42 -17.58 -6.67
N SER A 703 -11.80 -17.45 -7.85
CA SER A 703 -12.54 -17.22 -9.09
C SER A 703 -13.44 -18.40 -9.43
N GLN A 704 -14.38 -18.21 -10.37
CA GLN A 704 -15.21 -19.30 -10.91
C GLN A 704 -14.41 -20.48 -11.52
N TYR A 705 -13.12 -20.27 -11.81
CA TYR A 705 -12.20 -21.30 -12.29
C TYR A 705 -11.35 -21.92 -11.17
N GLY A 706 -11.68 -21.66 -9.91
CA GLY A 706 -10.99 -22.17 -8.73
C GLY A 706 -9.68 -21.47 -8.40
N ARG A 707 -9.30 -20.39 -9.11
CA ARG A 707 -8.04 -19.66 -8.83
C ARG A 707 -8.20 -18.81 -7.57
N TYR A 708 -7.38 -19.07 -6.55
CA TYR A 708 -7.34 -18.31 -5.31
C TYR A 708 -7.09 -16.81 -5.56
N GLN A 709 -7.85 -15.94 -4.88
CA GLN A 709 -7.81 -14.48 -5.02
C GLN A 709 -7.42 -13.77 -3.72
N GLY A 710 -7.77 -14.32 -2.57
CA GLY A 710 -7.45 -13.72 -1.27
C GLY A 710 -8.26 -14.29 -0.13
N VAL A 711 -8.09 -13.71 1.06
CA VAL A 711 -8.82 -14.08 2.28
C VAL A 711 -9.13 -12.83 3.09
N SER A 712 -10.30 -12.83 3.70
CA SER A 712 -10.69 -11.95 4.80
C SER A 712 -10.61 -12.73 6.10
N ALA A 713 -9.66 -12.41 6.98
CA ALA A 713 -9.45 -13.09 8.25
C ALA A 713 -9.43 -12.09 9.42
N GLY A 714 -9.57 -12.60 10.65
CA GLY A 714 -9.33 -11.83 11.87
C GLY A 714 -7.84 -11.50 12.06
N ALA A 715 -7.46 -11.00 13.24
CA ALA A 715 -6.08 -10.62 13.54
C ALA A 715 -5.08 -11.81 13.52
N ALA A 716 -5.58 -13.05 13.64
CA ALA A 716 -4.79 -14.26 13.51
C ALA A 716 -4.81 -14.78 12.05
N PRO A 717 -3.64 -15.08 11.44
CA PRO A 717 -3.54 -15.39 10.02
C PRO A 717 -4.15 -16.74 9.61
N SER A 718 -4.29 -17.69 10.54
CA SER A 718 -5.00 -18.97 10.38
C SER A 718 -5.19 -19.65 11.73
N VAL A 719 -5.94 -20.76 11.77
CA VAL A 719 -6.07 -21.63 12.96
C VAL A 719 -4.71 -22.14 13.46
N PHE A 720 -3.71 -22.24 12.59
CA PHE A 720 -2.39 -22.79 12.91
C PHE A 720 -1.25 -21.76 13.02
N GLY A 721 -1.50 -20.49 12.66
CA GLY A 721 -0.49 -19.43 12.70
C GLY A 721 0.62 -19.57 11.64
N ALA A 722 1.61 -18.66 11.70
CA ALA A 722 2.74 -18.65 10.76
C ALA A 722 3.79 -19.74 11.07
N ASP A 723 3.95 -20.10 12.34
CA ASP A 723 4.90 -21.13 12.80
C ASP A 723 4.63 -22.51 12.17
N PHE A 724 3.37 -22.79 11.87
CA PHE A 724 2.98 -24.02 11.21
C PHE A 724 3.59 -24.17 9.81
N TRP A 725 3.85 -23.08 9.07
CA TRP A 725 4.51 -23.16 7.76
C TRP A 725 5.98 -23.58 7.88
N LEU A 726 6.68 -23.11 8.90
CA LEU A 726 8.05 -23.56 9.20
C LEU A 726 8.06 -25.04 9.55
N LEU A 727 7.13 -25.46 10.41
CA LEU A 727 6.98 -26.85 10.81
C LEU A 727 6.61 -27.77 9.63
N GLN A 728 5.69 -27.36 8.76
CA GLN A 728 5.37 -28.10 7.54
C GLN A 728 6.59 -28.20 6.61
N ALA A 729 7.33 -27.09 6.43
CA ALA A 729 8.51 -27.06 5.58
C ALA A 729 9.58 -28.02 6.09
N GLN A 730 9.88 -27.99 7.39
CA GLN A 730 10.82 -28.92 8.02
C GLN A 730 10.35 -30.38 7.91
N TYR A 731 9.08 -30.65 8.20
CA TYR A 731 8.53 -32.00 8.16
C TYR A 731 8.62 -32.62 6.76
N LEU A 732 8.30 -31.85 5.71
CA LEU A 732 8.32 -32.30 4.32
C LEU A 732 9.71 -32.27 3.67
N GLN A 733 10.69 -31.59 4.28
CA GLN A 733 12.09 -31.66 3.85
C GLN A 733 12.78 -32.96 4.27
N GLN A 734 12.28 -33.61 5.32
CA GLN A 734 12.79 -34.92 5.73
C GLN A 734 12.41 -35.98 4.68
N GLU A 735 13.43 -36.58 4.05
CA GLU A 735 13.24 -37.53 2.95
C GLU A 735 12.31 -38.70 3.31
N THR A 736 12.41 -39.20 4.55
CA THR A 736 11.58 -40.29 5.07
C THR A 736 10.09 -39.92 5.11
N ASN A 737 9.77 -38.73 5.62
CA ASN A 737 8.39 -38.25 5.71
C ASN A 737 7.82 -37.93 4.33
N ALA A 738 8.63 -37.28 3.47
CA ALA A 738 8.26 -36.98 2.10
C ALA A 738 7.96 -38.26 1.30
N LEU A 739 8.79 -39.29 1.46
CA LEU A 739 8.60 -40.60 0.83
C LEU A 739 7.31 -41.26 1.31
N ASN A 740 7.06 -41.29 2.63
CA ASN A 740 5.86 -41.90 3.22
C ASN A 740 4.57 -41.25 2.72
N ILE A 741 4.51 -39.91 2.66
CA ILE A 741 3.35 -39.18 2.13
C ILE A 741 3.17 -39.46 0.63
N SER A 742 4.27 -39.41 -0.11
CA SER A 742 4.26 -39.64 -1.57
C SER A 742 3.78 -41.06 -1.90
N GLN A 743 4.20 -42.06 -1.13
CA GLN A 743 3.78 -43.45 -1.34
C GLN A 743 2.27 -43.62 -1.26
N VAL A 744 1.58 -43.00 -0.30
CA VAL A 744 0.12 -43.12 -0.15
C VAL A 744 -0.66 -42.28 -1.18
N LEU A 745 -0.13 -41.13 -1.59
CA LEU A 745 -0.71 -40.33 -2.68
C LEU A 745 -0.64 -41.07 -4.03
N ILE A 746 0.51 -41.68 -4.33
CA ILE A 746 0.67 -42.48 -5.55
C ILE A 746 -0.16 -43.76 -5.51
N GLN A 747 -0.35 -44.38 -4.33
CA GLN A 747 -1.30 -45.48 -4.19
C GLN A 747 -2.71 -45.07 -4.64
N ALA A 748 -3.22 -43.96 -4.08
CA ALA A 748 -4.53 -43.44 -4.41
C ALA A 748 -4.65 -43.05 -5.90
N ARG A 749 -3.58 -42.50 -6.49
CA ARG A 749 -3.52 -42.21 -7.93
C ARG A 749 -3.66 -43.48 -8.76
N ILE A 750 -2.94 -44.54 -8.42
CA ILE A 750 -3.00 -45.84 -9.10
C ILE A 750 -4.40 -46.46 -8.96
N GLU A 751 -4.98 -46.42 -7.76
CA GLU A 751 -6.35 -46.89 -7.51
C GLU A 751 -7.38 -46.12 -8.34
N GLY A 752 -7.23 -44.79 -8.47
CA GLY A 752 -8.05 -43.97 -9.34
C GLY A 752 -7.92 -44.33 -10.83
N ILE A 753 -6.70 -44.56 -11.32
CA ILE A 753 -6.47 -45.04 -12.70
C ILE A 753 -7.20 -46.37 -12.92
N ARG A 754 -7.05 -47.32 -11.99
CA ARG A 754 -7.75 -48.62 -12.06
C ARG A 754 -9.25 -48.44 -12.12
N ALA A 755 -9.82 -47.56 -11.27
CA ALA A 755 -11.25 -47.30 -11.23
C ALA A 755 -11.78 -46.71 -12.55
N VAL A 756 -11.04 -45.83 -13.21
CA VAL A 756 -11.42 -45.27 -14.52
C VAL A 756 -11.49 -46.35 -15.60
N ILE A 757 -10.52 -47.26 -15.61
CA ILE A 757 -10.41 -48.36 -16.58
C ILE A 757 -11.47 -49.43 -16.27
N SER A 758 -11.50 -49.97 -15.05
CA SER A 758 -12.35 -51.10 -14.66
C SER A 758 -13.84 -50.78 -14.72
N ARG A 759 -14.22 -49.50 -14.58
CA ARG A 759 -15.60 -49.04 -14.74
C ARG A 759 -16.10 -49.15 -16.18
N ARG A 760 -15.19 -49.17 -17.16
CA ARG A 760 -15.50 -49.26 -18.59
C ARG A 760 -15.21 -50.65 -19.14
N GLU A 761 -14.13 -51.27 -18.71
CA GLU A 761 -13.74 -52.61 -19.13
C GLU A 761 -13.05 -53.34 -17.97
N LYS A 762 -13.73 -54.35 -17.42
CA LYS A 762 -13.29 -55.06 -16.20
C LYS A 762 -12.00 -55.85 -16.41
N ASP A 763 -11.81 -56.43 -17.58
CA ASP A 763 -10.71 -57.34 -17.91
C ASP A 763 -9.65 -56.70 -18.82
N ALA A 764 -9.58 -55.36 -18.81
CA ALA A 764 -8.65 -54.60 -19.64
C ALA A 764 -7.19 -55.02 -19.41
N PRO A 765 -6.40 -55.30 -20.46
CA PRO A 765 -5.04 -55.82 -20.34
C PRO A 765 -4.09 -54.88 -19.58
N GLU A 766 -4.38 -53.57 -19.59
CA GLU A 766 -3.66 -52.53 -18.87
C GLU A 766 -3.68 -52.74 -17.33
N LEU A 767 -4.75 -53.33 -16.79
CA LEU A 767 -4.95 -53.50 -15.34
C LEU A 767 -3.90 -54.43 -14.71
N ASN A 768 -3.46 -55.47 -15.43
CA ASN A 768 -2.43 -56.40 -14.94
C ASN A 768 -1.07 -55.70 -14.75
N LYS A 769 -0.72 -54.77 -15.65
CA LYS A 769 0.52 -54.00 -15.54
C LYS A 769 0.43 -52.98 -14.40
N ILE A 770 -0.73 -52.35 -14.23
CA ILE A 770 -0.98 -51.40 -13.13
C ILE A 770 -0.91 -52.09 -11.76
N GLN A 771 -1.48 -53.29 -11.62
CA GLN A 771 -1.41 -54.08 -10.38
C GLN A 771 0.05 -54.38 -9.97
N ARG A 772 0.91 -54.76 -10.93
CA ARG A 772 2.35 -54.98 -10.66
C ARG A 772 3.08 -53.70 -10.24
N LEU A 773 2.67 -52.54 -10.75
CA LEU A 773 3.26 -51.25 -10.36
C LEU A 773 2.86 -50.85 -8.94
N ASP A 774 1.63 -51.14 -8.52
CA ASP A 774 1.18 -50.92 -7.15
C ASP A 774 1.98 -51.76 -6.13
N GLU A 775 2.28 -53.02 -6.49
CA GLU A 775 3.14 -53.89 -5.66
C GLU A 775 4.59 -53.37 -5.57
N LYS A 776 5.14 -52.87 -6.68
CA LYS A 776 6.50 -52.30 -6.71
C LYS A 776 6.63 -51.01 -5.90
N ARG A 777 5.59 -50.18 -5.88
CA ARG A 777 5.55 -48.93 -5.12
C ARG A 777 5.86 -49.13 -3.63
N LEU A 778 5.44 -50.25 -3.04
CA LEU A 778 5.72 -50.59 -1.63
C LEU A 778 7.22 -50.77 -1.33
N ARG A 779 8.04 -51.02 -2.36
CA ARG A 779 9.49 -51.21 -2.25
C ARG A 779 10.28 -50.00 -2.74
N ALA A 780 9.61 -48.88 -3.02
CA ALA A 780 10.29 -47.66 -3.46
C ALA A 780 11.06 -47.04 -2.29
N GLU A 781 12.37 -46.84 -2.50
CA GLU A 781 13.28 -46.24 -1.52
C GLU A 781 13.49 -44.74 -1.79
N THR A 782 13.16 -44.26 -3.00
CA THR A 782 13.35 -42.86 -3.40
C THR A 782 12.11 -42.25 -4.05
N LEU A 783 12.00 -40.93 -3.98
CA LEU A 783 10.92 -40.17 -4.63
C LEU A 783 10.95 -40.33 -6.16
N ASP A 784 12.12 -40.47 -6.77
CA ASP A 784 12.26 -40.67 -8.22
C ASP A 784 11.71 -42.02 -8.68
N GLN A 785 11.91 -43.08 -7.90
CA GLN A 785 11.29 -44.38 -8.17
C GLN A 785 9.76 -44.27 -8.15
N LEU A 786 9.18 -43.52 -7.18
CA LEU A 786 7.73 -43.29 -7.11
C LEU A 786 7.20 -42.49 -8.32
N ARG A 787 7.87 -41.41 -8.72
CA ARG A 787 7.52 -40.65 -9.93
C ARG A 787 7.59 -41.55 -11.18
N GLY A 788 8.60 -42.43 -11.24
CA GLY A 788 8.73 -43.42 -12.30
C GLY A 788 7.56 -44.41 -12.36
N TYR A 789 7.08 -44.90 -11.20
CA TYR A 789 5.95 -45.82 -11.13
C TYR A 789 4.62 -45.14 -11.46
N GLU A 790 4.38 -43.92 -10.96
CA GLU A 790 3.24 -43.09 -11.36
C GLU A 790 3.22 -42.88 -12.88
N GLY A 791 4.35 -42.46 -13.46
CA GLY A 791 4.45 -42.20 -14.89
C GLY A 791 4.18 -43.45 -15.73
N GLN A 792 4.64 -44.63 -15.28
CA GLN A 792 4.34 -45.91 -15.93
C GLN A 792 2.86 -46.30 -15.82
N ALA A 793 2.22 -46.04 -14.68
CA ALA A 793 0.79 -46.29 -14.49
C ALA A 793 -0.06 -45.35 -15.35
N SER A 794 0.28 -44.06 -15.38
CA SER A 794 -0.34 -43.06 -16.26
C SER A 794 -0.17 -43.42 -17.75
N LYS A 795 0.98 -43.99 -18.17
CA LYS A 795 1.13 -44.52 -19.54
C LYS A 795 0.13 -45.63 -19.87
N GLN A 796 -0.20 -46.51 -18.91
CA GLN A 796 -1.24 -47.53 -19.13
C GLN A 796 -2.63 -46.90 -19.27
N LEU A 797 -2.94 -45.85 -18.51
CA LEU A 797 -4.18 -45.08 -18.69
C LEU A 797 -4.27 -44.48 -20.10
N TRP A 798 -3.18 -43.91 -20.62
CA TRP A 798 -3.18 -43.32 -21.96
C TRP A 798 -3.27 -44.37 -23.06
N ALA A 799 -2.64 -45.53 -22.89
CA ALA A 799 -2.83 -46.66 -23.80
C ALA A 799 -4.30 -47.11 -23.84
N PHE A 800 -4.95 -47.15 -22.67
CA PHE A 800 -6.39 -47.43 -22.58
C PHE A 800 -7.23 -46.38 -23.32
N PHE A 801 -6.99 -45.08 -23.10
CA PHE A 801 -7.69 -43.99 -23.80
C PHE A 801 -7.55 -44.13 -25.33
N GLN A 802 -6.33 -44.37 -25.83
CA GLN A 802 -6.07 -44.55 -27.26
C GLN A 802 -6.83 -45.75 -27.85
N ARG A 803 -7.03 -46.80 -27.05
CA ARG A 803 -7.74 -48.01 -27.49
C ARG A 803 -9.26 -47.84 -27.54
N ILE A 804 -9.84 -47.05 -26.64
CA ILE A 804 -11.30 -46.90 -26.52
C ILE A 804 -11.87 -45.69 -27.25
N LEU A 805 -11.04 -44.71 -27.60
CA LEU A 805 -11.45 -43.54 -28.37
C LEU A 805 -11.37 -43.85 -29.86
N GLU A 806 -12.33 -43.34 -30.64
CA GLU A 806 -12.33 -43.45 -32.10
C GLU A 806 -11.10 -42.75 -32.71
N GLU A 807 -10.55 -43.30 -33.80
CA GLU A 807 -9.29 -42.83 -34.42
C GLU A 807 -9.31 -41.33 -34.79
N ASP A 808 -10.48 -40.83 -35.18
CA ASP A 808 -10.77 -39.47 -35.59
C ASP A 808 -10.80 -38.46 -34.42
N TRP A 809 -10.70 -38.90 -33.16
CA TRP A 809 -10.33 -38.00 -32.04
C TRP A 809 -8.84 -37.66 -32.02
N GLY A 810 -8.00 -38.36 -32.79
CA GLY A 810 -6.57 -38.05 -32.98
C GLY A 810 -5.69 -38.25 -31.74
N PHE A 811 -6.16 -38.98 -30.72
CA PHE A 811 -5.43 -39.16 -29.46
C PHE A 811 -4.37 -40.26 -29.57
N THR A 812 -3.10 -39.86 -29.63
CA THR A 812 -1.93 -40.78 -29.70
C THR A 812 -1.20 -40.92 -28.37
N GLY A 813 -1.67 -40.21 -27.34
CA GLY A 813 -1.07 -40.18 -26.01
C GLY A 813 -1.09 -38.78 -25.40
N ARG A 814 -0.64 -38.67 -24.15
CA ARG A 814 -0.63 -37.39 -23.43
C ARG A 814 0.46 -36.46 -23.97
N ASN A 815 0.08 -35.32 -24.56
CA ASN A 815 0.97 -34.21 -24.90
C ASN A 815 0.59 -32.94 -24.11
N ARG A 816 1.57 -32.12 -23.70
CA ARG A 816 1.34 -30.96 -22.84
C ARG A 816 1.98 -29.71 -23.46
N ARG A 817 1.21 -28.61 -23.52
CA ARG A 817 1.60 -27.22 -23.79
C ARG A 817 2.37 -26.96 -25.11
N PRO A 818 1.68 -26.52 -26.18
CA PRO A 818 0.23 -26.49 -26.35
C PRO A 818 -0.34 -27.89 -26.61
N PRO A 819 -1.58 -28.20 -26.17
CA PRO A 819 -2.24 -29.45 -26.54
C PRO A 819 -2.43 -29.49 -28.06
N LYS A 820 -2.20 -30.65 -28.68
CA LYS A 820 -2.26 -30.81 -30.15
C LYS A 820 -3.55 -31.44 -30.65
N ASP A 821 -4.37 -31.97 -29.74
CA ASP A 821 -5.62 -32.68 -30.05
C ASP A 821 -6.72 -32.36 -29.02
N PRO A 822 -8.01 -32.61 -29.37
CA PRO A 822 -9.16 -32.31 -28.51
C PRO A 822 -9.10 -32.93 -27.12
N ILE A 823 -8.66 -34.19 -27.02
CA ILE A 823 -8.61 -34.94 -25.75
C ILE A 823 -7.57 -34.32 -24.82
N ASN A 824 -6.39 -34.00 -25.34
CA ASN A 824 -5.36 -33.31 -24.57
C ASN A 824 -5.78 -31.87 -24.18
N ALA A 825 -6.59 -31.18 -24.98
CA ALA A 825 -7.17 -29.89 -24.61
C ALA A 825 -8.13 -30.01 -23.42
N LEU A 826 -9.05 -30.99 -23.46
CA LEU A 826 -9.98 -31.29 -22.37
C LEU A 826 -9.25 -31.68 -21.07
N LEU A 827 -8.33 -32.65 -21.15
CA LEU A 827 -7.55 -33.10 -19.99
C LEU A 827 -6.73 -31.95 -19.39
N SER A 828 -6.09 -31.12 -20.23
CA SER A 828 -5.26 -30.01 -19.74
C SER A 828 -6.07 -28.94 -19.02
N LEU A 829 -7.24 -28.57 -19.54
CA LEU A 829 -8.13 -27.65 -18.84
C LEU A 829 -8.64 -28.25 -17.54
N GLY A 830 -9.11 -29.50 -17.56
CA GLY A 830 -9.63 -30.18 -16.37
C GLY A 830 -8.61 -30.28 -15.25
N TYR A 831 -7.35 -30.61 -15.56
CA TYR A 831 -6.28 -30.61 -14.56
C TYR A 831 -5.93 -29.21 -14.06
N THR A 832 -6.00 -28.18 -14.92
CA THR A 832 -5.74 -26.80 -14.51
C THR A 832 -6.80 -26.31 -13.54
N TYR A 833 -8.07 -26.64 -13.81
CA TYR A 833 -9.20 -26.36 -12.92
C TYR A 833 -9.04 -27.10 -11.58
N LEU A 834 -8.77 -28.41 -11.63
CA LEU A 834 -8.55 -29.23 -10.43
C LEU A 834 -7.37 -28.73 -9.59
N TYR A 835 -6.24 -28.41 -10.22
CA TYR A 835 -5.07 -27.84 -9.55
C TYR A 835 -5.41 -26.55 -8.81
N SER A 836 -6.14 -25.64 -9.48
CA SER A 836 -6.51 -24.35 -8.90
C SER A 836 -7.42 -24.53 -7.69
N LEU A 837 -8.38 -25.46 -7.79
CA LEU A 837 -9.30 -25.76 -6.70
C LEU A 837 -8.60 -26.40 -5.49
N VAL A 838 -7.71 -27.37 -5.73
CA VAL A 838 -6.92 -28.01 -4.68
C VAL A 838 -6.01 -26.98 -3.99
N ASP A 839 -5.39 -26.07 -4.74
CA ASP A 839 -4.60 -24.98 -4.15
C ASP A 839 -5.45 -24.08 -3.24
N SER A 840 -6.66 -23.71 -3.69
CA SER A 840 -7.59 -22.91 -2.89
C SER A 840 -8.01 -23.62 -1.60
N VAL A 841 -8.26 -24.94 -1.66
CA VAL A 841 -8.59 -25.76 -0.48
C VAL A 841 -7.40 -25.92 0.46
N ASN A 842 -6.19 -26.09 -0.05
CA ASN A 842 -4.99 -26.18 0.79
C ASN A 842 -4.81 -24.90 1.62
N ARG A 843 -5.07 -23.75 0.99
CA ARG A 843 -4.98 -22.43 1.64
C ARG A 843 -6.06 -22.19 2.68
N THR A 844 -7.24 -22.79 2.55
CA THR A 844 -8.30 -22.65 3.58
C THR A 844 -7.98 -23.44 4.85
N VAL A 845 -7.19 -24.51 4.74
CA VAL A 845 -6.63 -25.25 5.88
C VAL A 845 -5.41 -24.53 6.49
N GLY A 846 -4.80 -23.60 5.76
CA GLY A 846 -3.59 -22.88 6.19
C GLY A 846 -2.28 -23.57 5.84
N LEU A 847 -2.27 -24.50 4.88
CA LEU A 847 -1.04 -25.16 4.42
C LEU A 847 -0.14 -24.21 3.60
N TYR A 848 1.18 -24.38 3.69
CA TYR A 848 2.19 -23.68 2.90
C TYR A 848 2.23 -24.22 1.46
N PRO A 849 1.77 -23.48 0.44
CA PRO A 849 1.47 -24.04 -0.89
C PRO A 849 2.69 -24.45 -1.72
N TRP A 850 3.85 -23.84 -1.46
CA TRP A 850 5.06 -24.02 -2.25
C TRP A 850 5.93 -25.19 -1.77
N GLN A 851 5.55 -25.90 -0.71
CA GLN A 851 6.25 -27.10 -0.24
C GLN A 851 5.39 -28.35 -0.43
N GLY A 852 5.68 -29.12 -1.47
CA GLY A 852 5.23 -30.51 -1.64
C GLY A 852 6.17 -31.53 -0.99
N ALA A 853 5.67 -32.76 -0.87
CA ALA A 853 6.41 -33.98 -0.57
C ALA A 853 6.98 -34.65 -1.84
N LEU A 854 6.18 -34.76 -2.91
CA LEU A 854 6.54 -35.48 -4.13
C LEU A 854 7.11 -34.56 -5.21
N HIS A 855 6.53 -33.37 -5.42
CA HIS A 855 7.01 -32.43 -6.44
C HIS A 855 8.00 -31.41 -5.85
N GLN A 856 9.16 -31.24 -6.49
CA GLN A 856 10.20 -30.30 -6.04
C GLN A 856 9.87 -28.85 -6.36
N ARG A 857 10.38 -27.93 -5.54
CA ARG A 857 10.21 -26.47 -5.68
C ARG A 857 10.77 -25.98 -7.02
N HIS A 858 9.96 -25.27 -7.80
CA HIS A 858 10.41 -24.59 -9.00
C HIS A 858 9.59 -23.32 -9.26
N GLY A 859 10.24 -22.16 -9.20
CA GLY A 859 9.61 -20.85 -9.42
C GLY A 859 8.38 -20.61 -8.53
N TYR A 860 7.30 -20.11 -9.13
CA TYR A 860 6.03 -19.81 -8.47
C TYR A 860 5.04 -21.00 -8.42
N HIS A 861 5.47 -22.21 -8.78
CA HIS A 861 4.59 -23.38 -8.85
C HIS A 861 4.18 -23.86 -7.45
N HIS A 862 2.89 -24.06 -7.21
CA HIS A 862 2.37 -24.56 -5.93
C HIS A 862 2.48 -26.09 -5.92
N THR A 863 3.67 -26.56 -5.59
CA THR A 863 4.04 -27.99 -5.60
C THR A 863 3.12 -28.84 -4.71
N LEU A 864 2.66 -28.30 -3.59
CA LEU A 864 1.75 -29.01 -2.70
C LEU A 864 0.39 -29.31 -3.35
N ALA A 865 -0.11 -28.38 -4.18
CA ALA A 865 -1.35 -28.60 -4.92
C ALA A 865 -1.16 -29.69 -5.99
N SER A 866 0.04 -29.82 -6.57
CA SER A 866 0.36 -30.91 -7.51
C SER A 866 0.39 -32.27 -6.81
N ASP A 867 0.88 -32.33 -5.59
CA ASP A 867 0.86 -33.57 -4.80
C ASP A 867 -0.56 -33.97 -4.39
N LEU A 868 -1.29 -33.03 -3.79
CA LEU A 868 -2.60 -33.31 -3.19
C LEU A 868 -3.70 -33.46 -4.25
N MET A 869 -3.48 -33.04 -5.50
CA MET A 869 -4.42 -33.30 -6.58
C MET A 869 -4.35 -34.74 -7.13
N GLU A 870 -3.26 -35.48 -6.89
CA GLU A 870 -3.02 -36.80 -7.50
C GLU A 870 -4.19 -37.80 -7.30
N PRO A 871 -4.76 -37.96 -6.08
CA PRO A 871 -5.92 -38.83 -5.86
C PRO A 871 -7.17 -38.44 -6.66
N TRP A 872 -7.28 -37.17 -7.09
CA TRP A 872 -8.48 -36.59 -7.69
C TRP A 872 -8.44 -36.50 -9.20
N ARG A 873 -7.26 -36.69 -9.81
CA ARG A 873 -7.07 -36.64 -11.28
C ARG A 873 -7.98 -37.61 -12.02
N TYR A 874 -8.29 -38.75 -11.41
CA TYR A 874 -9.24 -39.76 -11.93
C TYR A 874 -10.60 -39.17 -12.29
N LEU A 875 -11.03 -38.12 -11.58
CA LEU A 875 -12.29 -37.47 -11.85
C LEU A 875 -12.27 -36.77 -13.22
N VAL A 876 -11.20 -36.06 -13.53
CA VAL A 876 -11.02 -35.38 -14.82
C VAL A 876 -11.06 -36.41 -15.94
N GLU A 877 -10.32 -37.51 -15.78
CA GLU A 877 -10.25 -38.57 -16.78
C GLU A 877 -11.60 -39.28 -16.96
N HIS A 878 -12.32 -39.50 -15.86
CA HIS A 878 -13.66 -40.05 -15.89
C HIS A 878 -14.65 -39.13 -16.61
N VAL A 879 -14.66 -37.83 -16.28
CA VAL A 879 -15.59 -36.84 -16.84
C VAL A 879 -15.35 -36.64 -18.33
N VAL A 880 -14.09 -36.49 -18.76
CA VAL A 880 -13.75 -36.33 -20.20
C VAL A 880 -14.32 -37.50 -21.02
N LEU A 881 -14.05 -38.74 -20.61
CA LEU A 881 -14.58 -39.92 -21.29
C LEU A 881 -16.11 -39.99 -21.21
N THR A 882 -16.73 -39.57 -20.11
CA THR A 882 -18.19 -39.57 -19.96
C THR A 882 -18.85 -38.57 -20.90
N LEU A 883 -18.32 -37.36 -21.04
CA LEU A 883 -18.85 -36.32 -21.92
C LEU A 883 -18.76 -36.73 -23.40
N ILE A 884 -17.66 -37.38 -23.78
CA ILE A 884 -17.48 -37.93 -25.14
C ILE A 884 -18.49 -39.06 -25.39
N ASN A 885 -18.56 -40.04 -24.49
CA ASN A 885 -19.47 -41.20 -24.65
C ASN A 885 -20.95 -40.81 -24.64
N ARG A 886 -21.31 -39.68 -24.00
CA ARG A 886 -22.67 -39.15 -23.99
C ARG A 886 -22.95 -38.20 -25.15
N HIS A 887 -21.98 -38.00 -26.05
CA HIS A 887 -22.08 -37.03 -27.15
C HIS A 887 -22.48 -35.63 -26.67
N GLN A 888 -21.91 -35.19 -25.53
CA GLN A 888 -22.11 -33.84 -24.98
C GLN A 888 -20.99 -32.89 -25.39
N ILE A 889 -19.88 -33.44 -25.89
CA ILE A 889 -18.78 -32.72 -26.52
C ILE A 889 -18.47 -33.45 -27.83
N HIS A 890 -18.37 -32.71 -28.91
CA HIS A 890 -18.13 -33.23 -30.25
C HIS A 890 -16.75 -32.81 -30.77
N LYS A 891 -16.29 -33.45 -31.85
CA LYS A 891 -15.02 -33.10 -32.50
C LYS A 891 -15.06 -31.68 -33.07
N ASP A 892 -16.22 -31.26 -33.56
CA ASP A 892 -16.47 -29.93 -34.13
C ASP A 892 -16.40 -28.79 -33.11
N ASP A 893 -16.37 -29.11 -31.80
CA ASP A 893 -16.10 -28.13 -30.74
C ASP A 893 -14.63 -27.66 -30.73
N PHE A 894 -13.78 -28.22 -31.59
CA PHE A 894 -12.34 -27.97 -31.57
C PHE A 894 -11.83 -27.53 -32.93
N VAL A 895 -10.87 -26.59 -32.89
CA VAL A 895 -10.15 -26.12 -34.07
C VAL A 895 -8.68 -26.44 -33.88
N ILE A 896 -8.14 -27.30 -34.74
CA ILE A 896 -6.72 -27.65 -34.75
C ILE A 896 -5.98 -26.65 -35.64
N LYS A 897 -5.01 -25.94 -35.07
CA LYS A 897 -4.14 -24.97 -35.73
C LYS A 897 -2.68 -25.43 -35.68
N GLU A 898 -1.80 -24.79 -36.44
CA GLU A 898 -0.35 -25.08 -36.45
C GLU A 898 0.28 -25.01 -35.04
N ASN A 899 -0.21 -24.11 -34.19
CA ASN A 899 0.31 -23.88 -32.83
C ASN A 899 -0.50 -24.57 -31.72
N GLY A 900 -1.41 -25.49 -32.04
CA GLY A 900 -2.17 -26.28 -31.06
C GLY A 900 -3.68 -26.40 -31.34
N CYS A 901 -4.38 -27.05 -30.42
CA CYS A 901 -5.82 -27.30 -30.47
C CYS A 901 -6.57 -26.31 -29.59
N GLU A 902 -7.47 -25.53 -30.20
CA GLU A 902 -8.37 -24.61 -29.52
C GLU A 902 -9.74 -25.25 -29.29
N MET A 903 -10.35 -24.96 -28.14
CA MET A 903 -11.64 -25.51 -27.72
C MET A 903 -12.70 -24.40 -27.63
N SER A 904 -13.89 -24.69 -28.13
CA SER A 904 -15.05 -23.80 -28.11
C SER A 904 -15.43 -23.37 -26.69
N SER A 905 -16.07 -22.20 -26.57
CA SER A 905 -16.59 -21.72 -25.29
C SER A 905 -17.72 -22.61 -24.75
N GLY A 906 -18.48 -23.27 -25.64
CA GLY A 906 -19.52 -24.25 -25.30
C GLY A 906 -18.93 -25.48 -24.61
N ALA A 907 -18.01 -26.18 -25.27
CA ALA A 907 -17.33 -27.36 -24.71
C ALA A 907 -16.59 -27.05 -23.41
N ARG A 908 -15.96 -25.86 -23.32
CA ARG A 908 -15.34 -25.37 -22.08
C ARG A 908 -16.33 -25.29 -20.92
N LYS A 909 -17.50 -24.66 -21.13
CA LYS A 909 -18.54 -24.55 -20.10
C LYS A 909 -19.10 -25.91 -19.72
N THR A 910 -19.35 -26.79 -20.68
CA THR A 910 -19.84 -28.16 -20.45
C THR A 910 -18.88 -28.95 -19.57
N LEU A 911 -17.57 -28.94 -19.88
CA LEU A 911 -16.56 -29.63 -19.09
C LEU A 911 -16.51 -29.13 -17.63
N LEU A 912 -16.42 -27.80 -17.46
CA LEU A 912 -16.30 -27.21 -16.12
C LEU A 912 -17.56 -27.42 -15.28
N LYS A 913 -18.74 -27.34 -15.91
CA LYS A 913 -20.03 -27.61 -15.24
C LYS A 913 -20.11 -29.05 -14.76
N GLU A 914 -19.76 -30.02 -15.60
CA GLU A 914 -19.79 -31.43 -15.21
C GLU A 914 -18.77 -31.74 -14.12
N LEU A 915 -17.55 -31.16 -14.20
CA LEU A 915 -16.54 -31.30 -13.13
C LEU A 915 -17.06 -30.76 -11.80
N LEU A 916 -17.66 -29.57 -11.80
CA LEU A 916 -18.22 -28.96 -10.60
C LEU A 916 -19.33 -29.83 -10.02
N VAL A 917 -20.26 -30.33 -10.84
CA VAL A 917 -21.34 -31.23 -10.42
C VAL A 917 -20.79 -32.47 -9.74
N GLN A 918 -19.75 -33.11 -10.30
CA GLN A 918 -19.17 -34.31 -9.68
C GLN A 918 -18.43 -34.00 -8.37
N LEU A 919 -17.82 -32.82 -8.26
CA LEU A 919 -17.09 -32.38 -7.06
C LEU A 919 -18.03 -32.05 -5.89
N THR A 920 -19.18 -31.46 -6.16
CA THR A 920 -20.15 -31.02 -5.15
C THR A 920 -21.19 -32.09 -4.81
N LYS A 921 -21.40 -33.08 -5.68
CA LYS A 921 -22.35 -34.16 -5.45
C LYS A 921 -22.07 -34.92 -4.15
N VAL A 922 -23.06 -34.95 -3.26
CA VAL A 922 -23.01 -35.70 -2.00
C VAL A 922 -23.56 -37.12 -2.23
N PRO A 923 -22.75 -38.18 -2.07
CA PRO A 923 -23.23 -39.56 -2.13
C PRO A 923 -24.05 -39.92 -0.89
N LYS A 924 -24.99 -40.87 -1.01
CA LYS A 924 -25.80 -41.35 0.12
C LYS A 924 -24.88 -41.86 1.24
N GLY A 925 -24.91 -41.20 2.40
CA GLY A 925 -24.13 -41.58 3.59
C GLY A 925 -22.64 -41.23 3.54
N GLY A 926 -22.21 -40.29 2.69
CA GLY A 926 -20.82 -39.84 2.61
C GLY A 926 -20.69 -38.34 2.33
N ASN A 927 -19.45 -37.87 2.24
CA ASN A 927 -19.12 -36.47 1.94
C ASN A 927 -18.98 -36.24 0.43
N SER A 928 -19.15 -34.98 -0.01
CA SER A 928 -18.77 -34.60 -1.37
C SER A 928 -17.25 -34.75 -1.58
N LEU A 929 -16.80 -34.91 -2.83
CA LEU A 929 -15.36 -35.01 -3.11
C LEU A 929 -14.63 -33.74 -2.70
N LEU A 930 -15.27 -32.58 -2.85
CA LEU A 930 -14.71 -31.30 -2.42
C LEU A 930 -14.48 -31.22 -0.90
N THR A 931 -15.39 -31.81 -0.11
CA THR A 931 -15.20 -31.94 1.35
C THR A 931 -14.05 -32.90 1.67
N GLU A 932 -13.93 -34.00 0.93
CA GLU A 932 -12.83 -34.95 1.13
C GLU A 932 -11.45 -34.37 0.74
N MET A 933 -11.38 -33.45 -0.24
CA MET A 933 -10.17 -32.69 -0.53
C MET A 933 -9.71 -31.85 0.67
N SER A 934 -10.65 -31.21 1.35
CA SER A 934 -10.37 -30.45 2.58
C SER A 934 -9.92 -31.39 3.70
N ASN A 935 -10.62 -32.50 3.91
CA ASN A 935 -10.24 -33.50 4.90
C ASN A 935 -8.82 -34.05 4.66
N GLN A 936 -8.43 -34.29 3.41
CA GLN A 936 -7.08 -34.73 3.07
C GLN A 936 -6.04 -33.66 3.43
N SER A 937 -6.29 -32.40 3.08
CA SER A 937 -5.43 -31.27 3.42
C SER A 937 -5.26 -31.14 4.94
N TYR A 938 -6.36 -31.32 5.67
CA TYR A 938 -6.37 -31.31 7.13
C TYR A 938 -5.56 -32.46 7.75
N ARG A 939 -5.68 -33.68 7.21
CA ARG A 939 -4.87 -34.83 7.65
C ARG A 939 -3.37 -34.58 7.44
N LEU A 940 -3.00 -33.88 6.36
CA LEU A 940 -1.60 -33.49 6.15
C LEU A 940 -1.13 -32.51 7.22
N ALA A 941 -1.95 -31.51 7.55
CA ALA A 941 -1.64 -30.56 8.61
C ALA A 941 -1.41 -31.24 9.96
N LEU A 942 -2.29 -32.17 10.33
CA LEU A 942 -2.13 -33.00 11.53
C LEU A 942 -0.88 -33.87 11.49
N SER A 943 -0.56 -34.45 10.33
CA SER A 943 0.65 -35.27 10.17
C SER A 943 1.91 -34.45 10.40
N CYS A 944 1.95 -33.21 9.91
CA CYS A 944 3.07 -32.30 10.17
C CYS A 944 3.12 -31.93 11.66
N LYS A 945 2.01 -31.49 12.25
CA LYS A 945 1.96 -30.94 13.62
C LYS A 945 2.15 -32.01 14.71
N MET A 946 1.55 -33.18 14.55
CA MET A 946 1.51 -34.24 15.56
C MET A 946 2.37 -35.46 15.19
N GLN A 947 3.10 -35.39 14.07
CA GLN A 947 3.86 -36.53 13.51
C GLN A 947 3.03 -37.80 13.34
N GLN A 948 1.74 -37.64 13.08
CA GLN A 948 0.83 -38.76 12.82
C GLN A 948 0.98 -39.26 11.38
N ARG A 949 0.61 -40.53 11.16
CA ARG A 949 0.63 -41.12 9.82
C ARG A 949 -0.39 -40.45 8.90
N PHE A 950 0.07 -39.92 7.77
CA PHE A 950 -0.79 -39.37 6.73
C PHE A 950 -1.58 -40.47 6.01
N ILE A 951 -2.88 -40.23 5.81
CA ILE A 951 -3.79 -41.11 5.08
C ILE A 951 -4.40 -40.33 3.92
N ALA A 952 -3.97 -40.66 2.71
CA ALA A 952 -4.55 -40.11 1.48
C ALA A 952 -6.00 -40.59 1.30
N TRP A 953 -6.83 -39.74 0.72
CA TRP A 953 -8.12 -40.18 0.22
C TRP A 953 -7.92 -41.11 -0.99
N SER A 954 -8.79 -42.09 -1.15
CA SER A 954 -8.81 -42.97 -2.30
C SER A 954 -10.25 -43.23 -2.76
N PRO A 955 -10.49 -43.32 -4.08
CA PRO A 955 -11.78 -43.76 -4.60
C PRO A 955 -12.02 -45.21 -4.17
N LYS A 956 -12.95 -45.42 -3.22
CA LYS A 956 -13.37 -46.76 -2.78
C LYS A 956 -13.78 -47.60 -4.00
N ARG A 957 -13.37 -48.88 -3.99
CA ARG A 957 -13.72 -49.88 -5.01
C ARG A 957 -15.22 -50.00 -5.25
#